data_AF-A0A1M6FUJ4-F1
#
_entry.id   AF-A0A1M6FUJ4-F1
#
_cell.length_a   1.000
_cell.length_b   1.000
_cell.length_c   1.000
_cell.angle_alpha   90.00
_cell.angle_beta   90.00
_cell.angle_gamma   90.00
#
_symmetry.space_group_name_H-M   'P 1'
#
loop_
_entity.id
_entity.type
_entity.pdbx_description
1 polymer ?
#
loop_
_entity_poly.entity_id
_entity_poly.type
_entity_poly.pdbx_seq_one_letter_code
_entity_poly.pdbx_strand_id
1 'polypeptide(L)'
;MFRTRFLVSFLAIALTSPVLAQVEFPLGSEIVNVKKAPYNAKGDGKTDDTEAIQKALNDHPNGDYIIYLPHGIYKITNTLTWPEGKNKDEAYKRTILQGQSMGGTIITLEDNCQGFDNADFPMPVIMTGEGPKLKQRNSIRDLTLRTGKGNAGAIGIRFNAGIQGTINNVKIYSGDSSGIYGIDMGFNENIGPLLLKNVEINGFDVGVYAAGTTNGMTLEHVTLGGQRKFGLENNNQFLAVRALRFKGSVPAVYNHGADASMVLVDGTLEYNTAKGAKPLKTTAIVNESHLFVRSVMTSKFHTKIRSTKKAFGETFVGNEIVEFATQQSQQLCHSPKQSLRVPVAETPNFPQQKADNWITIAGDYGGKKDTGSDDAKAIQDAIDDGAETIYFPPGGRWTINRDIYIRNRVRHILGTEGRIDGKGKFIVEDGAFNELTIERFSEFGNGVIQKSRRTILFKNMMFKSLESDQVAVGDIYMEDVAVGSIELNFQHLWGRQVTMNGDTKAPKIQNNGGTIWILGLTARDGNTILQNSNKGFAELLGVHAIASDKAKNRPMFINDNSSLSIMGLKETLSRGNAFLKIVEESRMGSAIYSLMGADQEKNESGGAMMTLYNGYAPKQGPNEKPIAKMQKELLLVQPNKLKLNGFVEDDGRGDGLCRVPVVWKKATGPGLATFSDSMSYDTDVTFTASGRYNVTFTANDGYQTGADTGKVYVFDKRYTTLDHSGDNVPSGRGMDAWISQFDNYSPHSSDTALRVANIKDEAGKIYLKFDLSALPGPLFDAGLKLEFDTDSIKKPVQLNIFGLKETSKDMSFGEDRLGIDWKDDELTWENAPANIRDQTGGQFNIRKNSGGGIDTKYADFLGIITINPKAPLGAFLRTPTLTEFFKRKHASQLYTLILTAVEPGETFIRSRQAGKNVAPALYIGYFDNTKSVTGDAMDGGYTLSKVKVDIYSLDCQFDLTVGYPQFVQIEIVNEFGKRMLTVAARDLAGEKKTTFKFKAKAFPTGKYVLKVIGEAFTAEQKFSILN
;
A
#
# COMPACT_ATOMS: atom_id res chain seq x y z
N MET A 1 -19.98 30.96 0.24
CA MET A 1 -21.40 31.13 0.64
C MET A 1 -22.19 29.97 0.03
N PHE A 2 -22.31 28.83 0.72
CA PHE A 2 -23.34 27.79 0.54
C PHE A 2 -23.22 26.87 1.77
N ARG A 3 -24.21 26.98 2.64
CA ARG A 3 -24.31 26.30 3.94
C ARG A 3 -24.57 24.81 3.70
N THR A 4 -23.61 23.96 4.08
CA THR A 4 -23.77 22.52 4.21
C THR A 4 -24.72 22.22 5.37
N ARG A 5 -25.98 21.91 5.05
CA ARG A 5 -26.85 21.15 5.96
C ARG A 5 -26.37 19.71 5.94
N PHE A 6 -25.46 19.34 6.84
CA PHE A 6 -25.28 17.95 7.23
C PHE A 6 -26.60 17.51 7.90
N LEU A 7 -27.42 16.75 7.19
CA LEU A 7 -28.47 15.97 7.83
C LEU A 7 -27.75 14.96 8.72
N VAL A 8 -27.74 15.22 10.02
CA VAL A 8 -27.56 14.19 11.03
C VAL A 8 -28.79 13.29 10.90
N SER A 9 -28.69 12.25 10.07
CA SER A 9 -29.63 11.14 10.12
C SER A 9 -29.40 10.44 11.46
N PHE A 10 -30.06 10.93 12.51
CA PHE A 10 -30.42 10.13 13.67
C PHE A 10 -31.31 9.02 13.12
N LEU A 11 -30.70 7.91 12.71
CA LEU A 11 -31.42 6.67 12.50
C LEU A 11 -31.93 6.30 13.90
N ALA A 12 -33.19 6.62 14.17
CA ALA A 12 -33.93 6.00 15.24
C ALA A 12 -33.89 4.50 14.92
N ILE A 13 -32.94 3.79 15.55
CA ILE A 13 -32.97 2.35 15.62
C ILE A 13 -34.30 2.05 16.31
N ALA A 14 -35.30 1.67 15.52
CA ALA A 14 -36.44 0.98 16.06
C ALA A 14 -35.86 -0.22 16.80
N LEU A 15 -35.83 -0.13 18.13
CA LEU A 15 -35.72 -1.28 19.01
C LEU A 15 -36.97 -2.11 18.73
N THR A 16 -36.97 -2.87 17.64
CA THR A 16 -37.75 -4.08 17.59
C THR A 16 -37.14 -4.95 18.67
N SER A 17 -37.73 -4.94 19.87
CA SER A 17 -37.50 -6.00 20.82
C SER A 17 -37.73 -7.30 20.05
N PRO A 18 -36.72 -8.17 19.89
CA PRO A 18 -37.00 -9.48 19.34
C PRO A 18 -37.98 -10.08 20.34
N VAL A 19 -39.21 -10.31 19.91
CA VAL A 19 -40.03 -11.36 20.50
C VAL A 19 -39.08 -12.55 20.61
N LEU A 20 -38.75 -12.97 21.84
CA LEU A 20 -37.74 -14.00 22.09
C LEU A 20 -38.08 -15.20 21.21
N ALA A 21 -37.34 -15.36 20.11
CA ALA A 21 -37.61 -16.43 19.15
C ALA A 21 -37.40 -17.74 19.89
N GLN A 22 -38.45 -18.56 19.94
CA GLN A 22 -38.38 -19.89 20.52
C GLN A 22 -38.08 -20.89 19.41
N VAL A 23 -37.10 -21.74 19.63
CA VAL A 23 -36.78 -22.86 18.76
C VAL A 23 -37.63 -24.04 19.21
N GLU A 24 -38.51 -24.51 18.34
CA GLU A 24 -39.34 -25.69 18.58
C GLU A 24 -39.10 -26.72 17.48
N PHE A 25 -39.36 -27.99 17.78
CA PHE A 25 -39.23 -29.09 16.84
C PHE A 25 -40.51 -29.92 16.83
N PRO A 26 -40.89 -30.51 15.67
CA PRO A 26 -42.09 -31.35 15.56
C PRO A 26 -42.04 -32.54 16.52
N LEU A 27 -43.21 -33.01 16.95
CA LEU A 27 -43.31 -34.28 17.67
C LEU A 27 -42.78 -35.42 16.79
N GLY A 28 -41.95 -36.31 17.34
CA GLY A 28 -41.34 -37.41 16.58
C GLY A 28 -40.13 -37.01 15.73
N SER A 29 -39.61 -35.79 15.87
CA SER A 29 -38.38 -35.31 15.18
C SER A 29 -37.07 -35.96 15.65
N GLU A 30 -37.11 -36.92 16.57
CA GLU A 30 -35.92 -37.62 17.13
C GLU A 30 -34.87 -36.72 17.79
N ILE A 31 -35.22 -35.46 18.10
CA ILE A 31 -34.36 -34.52 18.84
C ILE A 31 -34.12 -35.02 20.28
N VAL A 32 -32.88 -34.89 20.76
CA VAL A 32 -32.47 -35.36 22.09
C VAL A 32 -32.91 -34.35 23.15
N ASN A 33 -34.10 -34.54 23.71
CA ASN A 33 -34.64 -33.67 24.75
C ASN A 33 -34.20 -34.13 26.15
N VAL A 34 -33.40 -33.31 26.84
CA VAL A 34 -32.85 -33.66 28.16
C VAL A 34 -33.92 -33.87 29.25
N LYS A 35 -35.13 -33.32 29.10
CA LYS A 35 -36.22 -33.52 30.07
C LYS A 35 -36.99 -34.83 29.87
N LYS A 36 -36.78 -35.52 28.75
CA LYS A 36 -37.43 -36.81 28.45
C LYS A 36 -36.53 -37.96 28.89
N ALA A 37 -37.14 -39.14 29.05
CA ALA A 37 -36.38 -40.37 29.30
C ALA A 37 -35.41 -40.62 28.13
N PRO A 38 -34.18 -41.12 28.42
CA PRO A 38 -33.69 -41.60 29.71
C PRO A 38 -33.07 -40.51 30.62
N TYR A 39 -32.94 -39.27 30.18
CA TYR A 39 -32.15 -38.23 30.86
C TYR A 39 -32.88 -37.56 32.02
N ASN A 40 -34.17 -37.28 31.85
CA ASN A 40 -35.07 -36.79 32.92
C ASN A 40 -34.58 -35.56 33.71
N ALA A 41 -33.78 -34.68 33.08
CA ALA A 41 -33.36 -33.41 33.66
C ALA A 41 -34.58 -32.59 34.11
N LYS A 42 -34.50 -31.92 35.25
CA LYS A 42 -35.62 -31.18 35.84
C LYS A 42 -35.71 -29.76 35.28
N GLY A 43 -34.59 -29.06 35.19
CA GLY A 43 -34.56 -27.65 34.80
C GLY A 43 -35.38 -26.76 35.73
N ASP A 44 -35.39 -27.06 37.03
CA ASP A 44 -36.17 -26.37 38.08
C ASP A 44 -35.35 -25.36 38.91
N GLY A 45 -34.05 -25.22 38.61
CA GLY A 45 -33.09 -24.35 39.29
C GLY A 45 -32.62 -24.85 40.64
N LYS A 46 -33.02 -26.06 41.06
CA LYS A 46 -32.74 -26.63 42.38
C LYS A 46 -32.05 -27.98 42.27
N THR A 47 -32.62 -28.87 41.47
CA THR A 47 -32.07 -30.20 41.18
C THR A 47 -30.78 -30.03 40.38
N ASP A 48 -29.74 -30.75 40.77
CA ASP A 48 -28.52 -30.81 39.99
C ASP A 48 -28.77 -31.64 38.71
N ASP A 49 -28.73 -30.97 37.57
CA ASP A 49 -28.95 -31.54 36.25
C ASP A 49 -27.63 -31.91 35.54
N THR A 50 -26.47 -31.78 36.21
CA THR A 50 -25.16 -32.06 35.61
C THR A 50 -25.10 -33.46 34.98
N GLU A 51 -25.41 -34.51 35.74
CA GLU A 51 -25.32 -35.89 35.23
C GLU A 51 -26.33 -36.15 34.11
N ALA A 52 -27.54 -35.59 34.21
CA ALA A 52 -28.58 -35.77 33.20
C ALA A 52 -28.18 -35.17 31.84
N ILE A 53 -27.66 -33.94 31.86
CA ILE A 53 -27.20 -33.25 30.65
C ILE A 53 -25.92 -33.89 30.11
N GLN A 54 -24.97 -34.22 31.00
CA GLN A 54 -23.73 -34.89 30.60
C GLN A 54 -23.99 -36.26 29.98
N LYS A 55 -24.97 -37.01 30.50
CA LYS A 55 -25.40 -38.27 29.90
C LYS A 55 -25.97 -38.06 28.49
N ALA A 56 -26.79 -37.02 28.29
CA ALA A 56 -27.31 -36.69 26.96
C ALA A 56 -26.19 -36.34 25.96
N LEU A 57 -25.13 -35.68 26.40
CA LEU A 57 -23.94 -35.46 25.58
C LEU A 57 -23.22 -36.79 25.28
N ASN A 58 -22.98 -37.60 26.31
CA ASN A 58 -22.21 -38.85 26.22
C ASN A 58 -22.89 -39.95 25.39
N ASP A 59 -24.22 -39.97 25.33
CA ASP A 59 -24.97 -40.96 24.54
C ASP A 59 -24.91 -40.66 23.02
N HIS A 60 -24.49 -39.45 22.61
CA HIS A 60 -24.46 -39.01 21.20
C HIS A 60 -23.08 -38.48 20.74
N PRO A 61 -21.98 -39.23 20.91
CA PRO A 61 -20.65 -38.77 20.54
C PRO A 61 -20.48 -38.70 19.03
N ASN A 62 -19.95 -37.58 18.52
CA ASN A 62 -19.65 -37.39 17.08
C ASN A 62 -20.86 -37.68 16.17
N GLY A 63 -22.08 -37.47 16.67
CA GLY A 63 -23.28 -38.03 16.05
C GLY A 63 -24.12 -37.06 15.20
N ASP A 64 -23.79 -35.77 15.18
CA ASP A 64 -24.66 -34.71 14.61
C ASP A 64 -26.09 -34.75 15.20
N TYR A 65 -26.16 -34.80 16.53
CA TYR A 65 -27.41 -34.65 17.26
C TYR A 65 -27.50 -33.28 17.92
N ILE A 66 -28.72 -32.77 17.99
CA ILE A 66 -29.06 -31.59 18.78
C ILE A 66 -29.41 -32.08 20.19
N ILE A 67 -28.58 -31.73 21.17
CA ILE A 67 -28.91 -31.86 22.59
C ILE A 67 -29.73 -30.64 22.98
N TYR A 68 -31.03 -30.86 23.13
CA TYR A 68 -32.03 -29.81 23.28
C TYR A 68 -32.44 -29.60 24.74
N LEU A 69 -32.35 -28.34 25.18
CA LEU A 69 -32.71 -27.89 26.52
C LEU A 69 -33.98 -27.02 26.44
N PRO A 70 -35.17 -27.59 26.72
CA PRO A 70 -36.39 -26.81 26.89
C PRO A 70 -36.25 -25.67 27.90
N HIS A 71 -37.21 -24.75 27.94
CA HIS A 71 -37.22 -23.71 28.97
C HIS A 71 -37.10 -24.31 30.39
N GLY A 72 -36.26 -23.67 31.20
CA GLY A 72 -35.88 -24.14 32.52
C GLY A 72 -34.58 -23.50 32.99
N ILE A 73 -34.34 -23.65 34.30
CA ILE A 73 -33.08 -23.29 34.94
C ILE A 73 -32.39 -24.61 35.30
N TYR A 74 -31.28 -24.92 34.64
CA TYR A 74 -30.52 -26.15 34.84
C TYR A 74 -29.36 -25.84 35.77
N LYS A 75 -29.48 -26.24 37.04
CA LYS A 75 -28.38 -26.10 38.00
C LYS A 75 -27.34 -27.18 37.68
N ILE A 76 -26.07 -26.81 37.67
CA ILE A 76 -24.95 -27.72 37.51
C ILE A 76 -23.89 -27.47 38.60
N THR A 77 -23.20 -28.54 38.99
CA THR A 77 -22.14 -28.51 40.02
C THR A 77 -20.78 -28.98 39.47
N ASN A 78 -20.69 -29.24 38.17
CA ASN A 78 -19.46 -29.63 37.49
C ASN A 78 -19.47 -29.18 36.01
N THR A 79 -18.30 -29.23 35.37
CA THR A 79 -18.12 -28.92 33.94
C THR A 79 -18.97 -29.84 33.07
N LEU A 80 -19.69 -29.26 32.10
CA LEU A 80 -20.26 -30.00 30.98
C LEU A 80 -19.23 -30.11 29.86
N THR A 81 -18.86 -31.34 29.50
CA THR A 81 -17.80 -31.64 28.53
C THR A 81 -18.38 -32.34 27.31
N TRP A 82 -17.95 -31.93 26.12
CA TRP A 82 -18.35 -32.63 24.89
C TRP A 82 -17.81 -34.05 24.93
N PRO A 83 -18.52 -35.04 24.37
CA PRO A 83 -18.17 -36.42 24.62
C PRO A 83 -16.89 -36.85 23.90
N GLU A 84 -16.18 -37.80 24.48
CA GLU A 84 -15.18 -38.56 23.75
C GLU A 84 -15.84 -39.35 22.62
N GLY A 85 -15.11 -39.52 21.52
CA GLY A 85 -15.54 -40.32 20.38
C GLY A 85 -15.09 -41.76 20.51
N LYS A 86 -15.42 -42.60 19.53
CA LYS A 86 -14.91 -43.98 19.46
C LYS A 86 -13.39 -44.06 19.36
N ASN A 87 -12.76 -42.99 18.91
CA ASN A 87 -11.33 -42.81 18.78
C ASN A 87 -10.95 -41.33 18.95
N LYS A 88 -9.65 -41.04 19.01
CA LYS A 88 -9.12 -39.68 19.21
C LYS A 88 -9.50 -38.69 18.10
N ASP A 89 -9.77 -39.15 16.88
CA ASP A 89 -10.17 -38.30 15.76
C ASP A 89 -11.64 -37.90 15.83
N GLU A 90 -12.46 -38.74 16.45
CA GLU A 90 -13.90 -38.51 16.65
C GLU A 90 -14.21 -37.77 17.95
N ALA A 91 -13.25 -37.64 18.86
CA ALA A 91 -13.48 -37.01 20.15
C ALA A 91 -13.76 -35.50 20.07
N TYR A 92 -14.74 -35.06 20.85
CA TYR A 92 -15.09 -33.65 21.07
C TYR A 92 -15.49 -32.88 19.82
N LYS A 93 -16.20 -33.48 18.88
CA LYS A 93 -16.64 -32.81 17.66
C LYS A 93 -18.05 -33.23 17.26
N ARG A 94 -18.70 -32.44 16.40
CA ARG A 94 -20.06 -32.67 15.86
C ARG A 94 -21.12 -32.80 16.95
N THR A 95 -21.00 -32.01 18.01
CA THR A 95 -21.96 -31.97 19.13
C THR A 95 -22.55 -30.57 19.25
N ILE A 96 -23.89 -30.51 19.26
CA ILE A 96 -24.67 -29.28 19.23
C ILE A 96 -25.48 -29.19 20.51
N LEU A 97 -25.27 -28.12 21.29
CA LEU A 97 -26.08 -27.79 22.46
C LEU A 97 -27.03 -26.64 22.10
N GLN A 98 -28.34 -26.85 22.25
CA GLN A 98 -29.37 -25.92 21.79
C GLN A 98 -30.40 -25.68 22.90
N GLY A 99 -30.51 -24.45 23.37
CA GLY A 99 -31.64 -24.04 24.18
C GLY A 99 -32.90 -23.77 23.35
N GLN A 100 -34.06 -23.80 24.00
CA GLN A 100 -35.32 -23.37 23.39
C GLN A 100 -35.33 -21.86 23.12
N SER A 101 -34.75 -21.06 24.03
CA SER A 101 -34.53 -19.64 23.78
C SER A 101 -33.45 -19.07 24.68
N MET A 102 -32.79 -18.02 24.19
CA MET A 102 -31.76 -17.29 24.93
C MET A 102 -32.25 -16.77 26.30
N GLY A 103 -33.55 -16.42 26.42
CA GLY A 103 -34.13 -15.87 27.65
C GLY A 103 -34.76 -16.90 28.59
N GLY A 104 -35.19 -18.05 28.08
CA GLY A 104 -35.94 -19.06 28.84
C GLY A 104 -35.15 -20.32 29.19
N THR A 105 -34.02 -20.58 28.53
CA THR A 105 -33.11 -21.70 28.83
C THR A 105 -31.85 -21.17 29.52
N ILE A 106 -31.69 -21.49 30.80
CA ILE A 106 -30.59 -20.98 31.63
C ILE A 106 -29.81 -22.14 32.23
N ILE A 107 -28.52 -22.26 31.94
CA ILE A 107 -27.59 -23.12 32.67
C ILE A 107 -26.94 -22.27 33.76
N THR A 108 -26.97 -22.73 35.01
CA THR A 108 -26.39 -22.00 36.15
C THR A 108 -25.44 -22.90 36.95
N LEU A 109 -24.19 -22.47 37.08
CA LEU A 109 -23.26 -23.06 38.03
C LEU A 109 -23.68 -22.72 39.45
N GLU A 110 -23.52 -23.66 40.38
CA GLU A 110 -23.72 -23.43 41.82
C GLU A 110 -22.80 -22.31 42.35
N ASP A 111 -23.28 -21.54 43.34
CA ASP A 111 -22.46 -20.53 44.02
C ASP A 111 -21.40 -21.23 44.89
N ASN A 112 -20.17 -20.73 44.89
CA ASN A 112 -19.02 -21.33 45.58
C ASN A 112 -18.82 -22.81 45.19
N CYS A 113 -19.00 -23.10 43.90
CA CYS A 113 -18.88 -24.44 43.37
C CYS A 113 -17.44 -24.92 43.52
N GLN A 114 -17.26 -26.06 44.20
CA GLN A 114 -15.96 -26.65 44.42
C GLN A 114 -15.24 -26.86 43.07
N GLY A 115 -13.98 -26.41 42.98
CA GLY A 115 -13.15 -26.52 41.77
C GLY A 115 -13.25 -25.31 40.82
N PHE A 116 -14.18 -24.39 41.04
CA PHE A 116 -14.32 -23.14 40.28
C PHE A 116 -13.95 -21.89 41.10
N ASP A 117 -13.57 -22.05 42.37
CA ASP A 117 -13.23 -20.99 43.31
C ASP A 117 -11.79 -20.47 43.15
N ASN A 118 -10.88 -21.28 42.61
CA ASN A 118 -9.46 -20.95 42.50
C ASN A 118 -9.07 -20.34 41.13
N ALA A 119 -8.70 -19.06 41.11
CA ALA A 119 -8.27 -18.33 39.92
C ALA A 119 -6.97 -18.87 39.27
N ASP A 120 -6.09 -19.50 40.04
CA ASP A 120 -4.82 -20.04 39.53
C ASP A 120 -5.00 -21.36 38.78
N PHE A 121 -6.14 -22.05 38.96
CA PHE A 121 -6.49 -23.30 38.29
C PHE A 121 -7.87 -23.18 37.63
N PRO A 122 -7.98 -22.40 36.55
CA PRO A 122 -9.29 -22.05 36.01
C PRO A 122 -9.98 -23.21 35.32
N MET A 123 -11.28 -23.34 35.59
CA MET A 123 -12.12 -24.43 35.10
C MET A 123 -13.29 -23.92 34.25
N PRO A 124 -13.52 -24.50 33.06
CA PRO A 124 -14.64 -24.12 32.21
C PRO A 124 -15.96 -24.71 32.71
N VAL A 125 -17.04 -23.94 32.65
CA VAL A 125 -18.38 -24.48 32.91
C VAL A 125 -18.86 -25.33 31.73
N ILE A 126 -18.54 -24.92 30.51
CA ILE A 126 -18.73 -25.72 29.29
C ILE A 126 -17.40 -25.87 28.56
N MET A 127 -16.98 -27.12 28.28
CA MET A 127 -15.80 -27.44 27.48
C MET A 127 -16.18 -28.20 26.22
N THR A 128 -15.94 -27.61 25.05
CA THR A 128 -16.31 -28.27 23.77
C THR A 128 -15.19 -29.07 23.13
N GLY A 129 -14.04 -29.18 23.78
CA GLY A 129 -13.00 -30.14 23.39
C GLY A 129 -11.58 -29.70 23.64
N GLU A 130 -10.69 -30.68 23.71
CA GLU A 130 -9.24 -30.49 23.83
C GLU A 130 -8.57 -30.49 22.45
N GLY A 131 -7.48 -29.74 22.29
CA GLY A 131 -6.68 -29.72 21.06
C GLY A 131 -5.51 -30.71 21.07
N PRO A 132 -4.56 -30.60 20.13
CA PRO A 132 -4.47 -29.57 19.09
C PRO A 132 -5.23 -29.95 17.81
N LYS A 133 -6.00 -31.04 17.79
CA LYS A 133 -6.76 -31.43 16.58
C LYS A 133 -7.98 -30.54 16.39
N LEU A 134 -8.25 -30.18 15.13
CA LEU A 134 -9.43 -29.42 14.72
C LEU A 134 -10.73 -30.12 15.15
N LYS A 135 -11.65 -29.39 15.78
CA LYS A 135 -12.95 -29.90 16.25
C LYS A 135 -14.10 -29.40 15.39
N GLN A 136 -14.54 -30.21 14.44
CA GLN A 136 -15.57 -29.79 13.49
C GLN A 136 -16.96 -29.69 14.12
N ARG A 137 -17.77 -28.75 13.64
CA ARG A 137 -19.22 -28.72 13.88
C ARG A 137 -19.73 -28.49 15.31
N ASN A 138 -18.86 -28.20 16.27
CA ASN A 138 -19.33 -27.88 17.62
C ASN A 138 -20.12 -26.58 17.63
N SER A 139 -21.28 -26.60 18.29
CA SER A 139 -22.17 -25.45 18.37
C SER A 139 -22.83 -25.30 19.74
N ILE A 140 -23.01 -24.04 20.17
CA ILE A 140 -23.83 -23.68 21.34
C ILE A 140 -24.80 -22.58 20.92
N ARG A 141 -26.11 -22.79 21.10
CA ARG A 141 -27.14 -21.92 20.53
C ARG A 141 -28.28 -21.63 21.52
N ASP A 142 -28.81 -20.40 21.43
CA ASP A 142 -30.06 -19.94 22.06
C ASP A 142 -30.20 -20.28 23.56
N LEU A 143 -29.20 -19.94 24.37
CA LEU A 143 -29.24 -20.15 25.82
C LEU A 143 -28.51 -19.05 26.61
N THR A 144 -28.75 -19.02 27.92
CA THR A 144 -27.97 -18.22 28.88
C THR A 144 -27.14 -19.13 29.78
N LEU A 145 -25.87 -18.77 29.99
CA LEU A 145 -24.97 -19.37 30.95
C LEU A 145 -24.69 -18.40 32.12
N ARG A 146 -24.78 -18.90 33.35
CA ARG A 146 -24.45 -18.16 34.57
C ARG A 146 -23.39 -18.90 35.36
N THR A 147 -22.32 -18.22 35.74
CA THR A 147 -21.23 -18.83 36.54
C THR A 147 -21.40 -18.66 38.04
N GLY A 148 -22.56 -18.20 38.53
CA GLY A 148 -22.81 -18.01 39.97
C GLY A 148 -21.92 -16.94 40.61
N LYS A 149 -21.86 -16.94 41.95
CA LYS A 149 -20.98 -16.11 42.79
C LYS A 149 -19.91 -16.96 43.48
N GLY A 150 -18.78 -16.36 43.84
CA GLY A 150 -17.69 -17.03 44.56
C GLY A 150 -16.86 -17.98 43.70
N ASN A 151 -17.04 -17.94 42.37
CA ASN A 151 -16.39 -18.84 41.42
C ASN A 151 -15.29 -18.10 40.64
N ALA A 152 -14.27 -17.62 41.35
CA ALA A 152 -13.23 -16.76 40.77
C ALA A 152 -12.36 -17.45 39.70
N GLY A 153 -12.26 -18.78 39.72
CA GLY A 153 -11.61 -19.62 38.71
C GLY A 153 -12.50 -20.01 37.52
N ALA A 154 -13.77 -19.61 37.49
CA ALA A 154 -14.65 -20.00 36.40
C ALA A 154 -14.25 -19.37 35.05
N ILE A 155 -14.24 -20.20 34.02
CA ILE A 155 -14.36 -19.82 32.63
C ILE A 155 -15.78 -20.14 32.18
N GLY A 156 -16.49 -19.22 31.53
CA GLY A 156 -17.84 -19.49 31.03
C GLY A 156 -17.83 -20.64 30.04
N ILE A 157 -17.28 -20.40 28.84
CA ILE A 157 -17.19 -21.39 27.79
C ILE A 157 -15.74 -21.48 27.30
N ARG A 158 -15.16 -22.68 27.38
CA ARG A 158 -13.93 -23.01 26.65
C ARG A 158 -14.32 -23.62 25.31
N PHE A 159 -14.25 -22.80 24.26
CA PHE A 159 -14.84 -23.11 22.96
C PHE A 159 -13.79 -23.52 21.93
N ASN A 160 -13.87 -24.78 21.52
CA ASN A 160 -13.15 -25.35 20.39
C ASN A 160 -14.14 -25.81 19.33
N ALA A 161 -14.07 -25.16 18.18
CA ALA A 161 -14.79 -25.52 16.98
C ALA A 161 -13.94 -25.16 15.75
N GLY A 162 -14.28 -25.69 14.57
CA GLY A 162 -13.66 -25.26 13.32
C GLY A 162 -14.27 -25.92 12.10
N ILE A 163 -14.56 -25.17 11.04
CA ILE A 163 -15.37 -25.61 9.90
C ILE A 163 -16.80 -25.95 10.38
N GLN A 164 -17.74 -25.03 10.11
CA GLN A 164 -19.14 -25.07 10.57
C GLN A 164 -19.31 -25.03 12.10
N GLY A 165 -18.61 -24.13 12.79
CA GLY A 165 -18.60 -24.04 14.24
C GLY A 165 -19.13 -22.70 14.73
N THR A 166 -20.09 -22.69 15.67
CA THR A 166 -20.68 -21.43 16.10
C THR A 166 -21.08 -21.35 17.59
N ILE A 167 -20.99 -20.14 18.15
CA ILE A 167 -21.83 -19.73 19.26
C ILE A 167 -22.81 -18.69 18.73
N ASN A 168 -24.12 -18.96 18.85
CA ASN A 168 -25.16 -18.11 18.29
C ASN A 168 -26.26 -17.80 19.32
N ASN A 169 -26.59 -16.53 19.52
CA ASN A 169 -27.63 -16.09 20.47
C ASN A 169 -27.38 -16.62 21.90
N VAL A 170 -26.20 -16.35 22.46
CA VAL A 170 -25.80 -16.82 23.78
C VAL A 170 -25.46 -15.67 24.71
N LYS A 171 -25.91 -15.76 25.96
CA LYS A 171 -25.52 -14.82 27.01
C LYS A 171 -24.70 -15.50 28.08
N ILE A 172 -23.66 -14.85 28.58
CA ILE A 172 -22.76 -15.36 29.61
C ILE A 172 -22.63 -14.30 30.70
N TYR A 173 -23.02 -14.65 31.92
CA TYR A 173 -23.01 -13.72 33.05
C TYR A 173 -22.29 -14.31 34.26
N SER A 174 -21.42 -13.53 34.86
CA SER A 174 -20.90 -13.79 36.20
C SER A 174 -21.77 -13.09 37.26
N GLY A 175 -22.12 -13.81 38.33
CA GLY A 175 -23.06 -13.35 39.37
C GLY A 175 -22.50 -12.25 40.29
N ASP A 176 -21.18 -12.14 40.37
CA ASP A 176 -20.43 -11.13 41.15
C ASP A 176 -19.33 -10.47 40.29
N SER A 177 -19.42 -10.64 38.98
CA SER A 177 -18.41 -10.27 37.99
C SER A 177 -17.10 -11.08 38.06
N SER A 178 -16.84 -11.95 39.06
CA SER A 178 -15.64 -12.81 39.17
C SER A 178 -15.52 -13.85 38.03
N GLY A 179 -14.36 -14.49 37.90
CA GLY A 179 -14.05 -15.43 36.81
C GLY A 179 -12.95 -14.92 35.88
N ILE A 180 -12.34 -15.83 35.11
CA ILE A 180 -11.18 -15.54 34.25
C ILE A 180 -11.63 -15.08 32.86
N TYR A 181 -12.31 -15.96 32.12
CA TYR A 181 -12.75 -15.69 30.74
C TYR A 181 -14.25 -15.94 30.58
N GLY A 182 -14.97 -15.04 29.91
CA GLY A 182 -16.32 -15.34 29.46
C GLY A 182 -16.32 -16.43 28.40
N ILE A 183 -15.51 -16.24 27.35
CA ILE A 183 -15.19 -17.24 26.34
C ILE A 183 -13.67 -17.35 26.19
N ASP A 184 -13.17 -18.58 26.29
CA ASP A 184 -11.77 -18.95 26.07
C ASP A 184 -11.64 -19.74 24.76
N MET A 185 -10.99 -19.12 23.76
CA MET A 185 -10.59 -19.71 22.49
C MET A 185 -9.06 -19.64 22.32
N GLY A 186 -8.31 -19.52 23.42
CA GLY A 186 -6.85 -19.36 23.39
C GLY A 186 -6.09 -20.44 24.15
N PHE A 187 -6.78 -21.47 24.66
CA PHE A 187 -6.20 -22.56 25.42
C PHE A 187 -5.46 -23.62 24.58
N ASN A 188 -5.60 -23.61 23.24
CA ASN A 188 -4.91 -24.53 22.34
C ASN A 188 -4.83 -23.98 20.90
N GLU A 189 -4.03 -24.63 20.05
CA GLU A 189 -3.92 -24.36 18.62
C GLU A 189 -5.05 -25.02 17.79
N ASN A 190 -5.14 -24.61 16.52
CA ASN A 190 -6.11 -25.08 15.51
C ASN A 190 -7.58 -24.83 15.83
N ILE A 191 -7.91 -23.83 16.65
CA ILE A 191 -9.29 -23.40 16.87
C ILE A 191 -9.71 -22.48 15.72
N GLY A 192 -10.87 -22.75 15.10
CA GLY A 192 -11.39 -22.06 13.94
C GLY A 192 -11.20 -22.81 12.62
N PRO A 193 -11.83 -22.37 11.52
CA PRO A 193 -12.66 -21.19 11.44
C PRO A 193 -14.05 -21.39 12.06
N LEU A 194 -14.52 -20.36 12.77
CA LEU A 194 -15.78 -20.38 13.55
C LEU A 194 -16.44 -19.00 13.58
N LEU A 195 -17.72 -18.96 13.98
CA LEU A 195 -18.54 -17.76 14.11
C LEU A 195 -19.06 -17.57 15.55
N LEU A 196 -18.72 -16.46 16.19
CA LEU A 196 -19.48 -15.95 17.35
C LEU A 196 -20.45 -14.88 16.87
N LYS A 197 -21.75 -15.10 17.04
CA LYS A 197 -22.77 -14.15 16.61
C LYS A 197 -23.84 -13.93 17.66
N ASN A 198 -24.18 -12.65 17.90
CA ASN A 198 -25.17 -12.25 18.91
C ASN A 198 -24.83 -12.81 20.30
N VAL A 199 -23.61 -12.53 20.77
CA VAL A 199 -23.11 -13.00 22.06
C VAL A 199 -23.01 -11.83 23.03
N GLU A 200 -23.55 -11.98 24.24
CA GLU A 200 -23.45 -10.98 25.30
C GLU A 200 -22.69 -11.54 26.51
N ILE A 201 -21.65 -10.84 26.97
CA ILE A 201 -20.82 -11.26 28.10
C ILE A 201 -20.72 -10.15 29.13
N ASN A 202 -21.11 -10.44 30.37
CA ASN A 202 -20.96 -9.52 31.50
C ASN A 202 -20.14 -10.13 32.64
N GLY A 203 -19.15 -9.38 33.12
CA GLY A 203 -18.19 -9.83 34.14
C GLY A 203 -16.91 -10.40 33.55
N PHE A 204 -16.20 -11.22 34.34
CA PHE A 204 -14.90 -11.84 34.07
C PHE A 204 -13.71 -10.86 34.06
N ASP A 205 -12.48 -11.39 34.11
CA ASP A 205 -11.28 -10.60 33.84
C ASP A 205 -11.28 -10.16 32.38
N VAL A 206 -11.48 -11.11 31.45
CA VAL A 206 -11.59 -10.86 30.01
C VAL A 206 -12.89 -11.43 29.47
N GLY A 207 -13.55 -10.68 28.59
CA GLY A 207 -14.82 -11.10 28.00
C GLY A 207 -14.61 -12.23 27.00
N VAL A 208 -13.79 -11.98 25.99
CA VAL A 208 -13.35 -12.98 25.00
C VAL A 208 -11.84 -12.99 24.92
N TYR A 209 -11.24 -14.17 25.14
CA TYR A 209 -9.82 -14.41 24.92
C TYR A 209 -9.64 -15.31 23.69
N ALA A 210 -8.89 -14.82 22.70
CA ALA A 210 -8.54 -15.58 21.51
C ALA A 210 -7.02 -15.64 21.36
N ALA A 211 -6.49 -16.85 21.12
CA ALA A 211 -5.06 -17.03 20.88
C ALA A 211 -4.76 -18.13 19.85
N GLY A 212 -3.52 -18.15 19.37
CA GLY A 212 -2.98 -19.15 18.44
C GLY A 212 -2.67 -18.59 17.06
N THR A 213 -1.93 -19.33 16.23
CA THR A 213 -1.38 -18.80 14.95
C THR A 213 -2.02 -19.41 13.70
N THR A 214 -2.84 -20.45 13.85
CA THR A 214 -3.12 -21.42 12.79
C THR A 214 -4.44 -21.26 12.02
N ASN A 215 -5.51 -20.73 12.61
CA ASN A 215 -6.84 -20.60 11.97
C ASN A 215 -7.53 -19.29 12.39
N GLY A 216 -8.22 -18.62 11.46
CA GLY A 216 -8.94 -17.38 11.75
C GLY A 216 -10.28 -17.56 12.47
N MET A 217 -10.77 -16.52 13.17
CA MET A 217 -12.08 -16.51 13.83
C MET A 217 -12.92 -15.28 13.44
N THR A 218 -14.24 -15.44 13.43
CA THR A 218 -15.19 -14.40 13.02
C THR A 218 -16.14 -14.05 14.16
N LEU A 219 -16.28 -12.75 14.46
CA LEU A 219 -17.16 -12.22 15.50
C LEU A 219 -18.09 -11.17 14.91
N GLU A 220 -19.41 -11.31 15.10
CA GLU A 220 -20.40 -10.31 14.69
C GLU A 220 -21.42 -10.06 15.82
N HIS A 221 -21.73 -8.79 16.11
CA HIS A 221 -22.71 -8.42 17.16
C HIS A 221 -22.37 -9.00 18.55
N VAL A 222 -21.09 -8.92 18.93
CA VAL A 222 -20.62 -9.29 20.27
C VAL A 222 -20.71 -8.09 21.21
N THR A 223 -21.35 -8.25 22.36
CA THR A 223 -21.52 -7.21 23.39
C THR A 223 -20.79 -7.60 24.67
N LEU A 224 -19.89 -6.74 25.13
CA LEU A 224 -19.02 -6.98 26.28
C LEU A 224 -19.19 -5.86 27.32
N GLY A 225 -19.36 -6.24 28.58
CA GLY A 225 -19.37 -5.29 29.70
C GLY A 225 -18.93 -5.90 31.02
N GLY A 226 -18.57 -5.06 32.00
CA GLY A 226 -18.21 -5.54 33.34
C GLY A 226 -16.87 -6.27 33.47
N GLN A 227 -16.03 -6.28 32.43
CA GLN A 227 -14.69 -6.89 32.48
C GLN A 227 -13.73 -6.13 33.40
N ARG A 228 -12.80 -6.85 34.06
CA ARG A 228 -11.77 -6.26 34.95
C ARG A 228 -10.41 -6.01 34.31
N LYS A 229 -10.09 -6.63 33.17
CA LYS A 229 -8.83 -6.43 32.43
C LYS A 229 -9.05 -5.94 31.00
N PHE A 230 -9.77 -6.69 30.16
CA PHE A 230 -10.01 -6.34 28.76
C PHE A 230 -11.39 -6.81 28.30
N GLY A 231 -12.03 -6.10 27.38
CA GLY A 231 -13.21 -6.62 26.68
C GLY A 231 -12.83 -7.85 25.84
N LEU A 232 -12.13 -7.61 24.74
CA LEU A 232 -11.59 -8.61 23.82
C LEU A 232 -10.06 -8.58 23.90
N GLU A 233 -9.44 -9.73 24.17
CA GLU A 233 -8.01 -9.92 24.07
C GLU A 233 -7.67 -10.87 22.91
N ASN A 234 -6.79 -10.40 22.02
CA ASN A 234 -6.28 -11.15 20.88
C ASN A 234 -4.76 -11.33 21.03
N ASN A 235 -4.31 -12.59 21.08
CA ASN A 235 -2.91 -12.96 21.26
C ASN A 235 -2.43 -13.86 20.10
N ASN A 236 -1.62 -13.32 19.19
CA ASN A 236 -1.14 -13.99 17.95
C ASN A 236 -2.23 -14.45 16.96
N GLN A 237 -3.51 -14.29 17.30
CA GLN A 237 -4.63 -14.82 16.54
C GLN A 237 -5.12 -13.86 15.45
N PHE A 238 -5.78 -14.42 14.43
CA PHE A 238 -6.36 -13.73 13.29
C PHE A 238 -7.87 -13.55 13.45
N LEU A 239 -8.32 -12.30 13.63
CA LEU A 239 -9.71 -11.99 13.95
C LEU A 239 -10.38 -11.08 12.91
N ALA A 240 -11.57 -11.48 12.46
CA ALA A 240 -12.50 -10.65 11.70
C ALA A 240 -13.68 -10.25 12.61
N VAL A 241 -13.79 -8.98 12.96
CA VAL A 241 -14.75 -8.49 13.95
C VAL A 241 -15.62 -7.39 13.36
N ARG A 242 -16.94 -7.53 13.49
CA ARG A 242 -17.92 -6.50 13.13
C ARG A 242 -18.91 -6.23 14.24
N ALA A 243 -19.32 -4.97 14.39
CA ALA A 243 -20.34 -4.56 15.33
C ALA A 243 -20.04 -4.96 16.79
N LEU A 244 -18.76 -4.89 17.19
CA LEU A 244 -18.34 -5.06 18.57
C LEU A 244 -18.90 -3.92 19.42
N ARG A 245 -19.63 -4.26 20.48
CA ARG A 245 -20.15 -3.32 21.46
C ARG A 245 -19.42 -3.53 22.78
N PHE A 246 -18.87 -2.46 23.34
CA PHE A 246 -18.21 -2.50 24.63
C PHE A 246 -18.74 -1.41 25.55
N LYS A 247 -19.02 -1.77 26.80
CA LYS A 247 -19.36 -0.82 27.86
C LYS A 247 -18.68 -1.21 29.18
N GLY A 248 -17.59 -0.54 29.52
CA GLY A 248 -16.81 -0.87 30.72
C GLY A 248 -15.71 0.13 31.06
N SER A 249 -14.98 -0.14 32.14
CA SER A 249 -13.96 0.77 32.70
C SER A 249 -12.52 0.39 32.31
N VAL A 250 -12.36 -0.57 31.41
CA VAL A 250 -11.06 -1.12 30.96
C VAL A 250 -10.92 -0.96 29.44
N PRO A 251 -9.74 -1.22 28.84
CA PRO A 251 -9.63 -1.24 27.38
C PRO A 251 -10.62 -2.22 26.76
N ALA A 252 -11.29 -1.78 25.70
CA ALA A 252 -12.27 -2.61 25.01
C ALA A 252 -11.59 -3.72 24.20
N VAL A 253 -10.43 -3.42 23.60
CA VAL A 253 -9.66 -4.34 22.78
C VAL A 253 -8.19 -4.25 23.16
N TYR A 254 -7.54 -5.41 23.31
CA TYR A 254 -6.10 -5.55 23.37
C TYR A 254 -5.63 -6.54 22.29
N ASN A 255 -4.91 -6.05 21.29
CA ASN A 255 -4.38 -6.83 20.18
C ASN A 255 -2.85 -6.91 20.27
N HIS A 256 -2.30 -8.09 20.54
CA HIS A 256 -0.86 -8.28 20.80
C HIS A 256 -0.33 -9.62 20.31
N GLY A 257 0.99 -9.76 20.29
CA GLY A 257 1.69 -10.91 19.72
C GLY A 257 2.22 -10.63 18.32
N ALA A 258 3.36 -11.24 17.98
CA ALA A 258 4.08 -11.00 16.72
C ALA A 258 3.27 -11.36 15.48
N ASP A 259 2.36 -12.34 15.59
CA ASP A 259 1.58 -12.88 14.48
C ASP A 259 0.08 -12.49 14.51
N ALA A 260 -0.28 -11.59 15.44
CA ALA A 260 -1.65 -11.14 15.61
C ALA A 260 -2.08 -10.20 14.50
N SER A 261 -3.29 -10.42 13.99
CA SER A 261 -3.88 -9.55 12.97
C SER A 261 -5.38 -9.44 13.17
N MET A 262 -5.88 -8.21 13.20
CA MET A 262 -7.28 -7.93 13.50
C MET A 262 -7.88 -6.95 12.48
N VAL A 263 -9.08 -7.29 12.02
CA VAL A 263 -9.99 -6.39 11.31
C VAL A 263 -11.17 -6.08 12.23
N LEU A 264 -11.40 -4.81 12.54
CA LEU A 264 -12.52 -4.35 13.36
C LEU A 264 -13.34 -3.29 12.63
N VAL A 265 -14.61 -3.58 12.33
CA VAL A 265 -15.50 -2.63 11.65
C VAL A 265 -16.83 -2.41 12.38
N ASP A 266 -17.42 -1.23 12.20
CA ASP A 266 -18.78 -0.88 12.65
C ASP A 266 -19.01 -0.99 14.18
N GLY A 267 -17.96 -0.80 14.99
CA GLY A 267 -17.98 -0.98 16.44
C GLY A 267 -18.47 0.23 17.25
N THR A 268 -18.92 0.00 18.48
CA THR A 268 -19.27 1.05 19.46
C THR A 268 -18.64 0.76 20.81
N LEU A 269 -17.67 1.58 21.20
CA LEU A 269 -16.89 1.42 22.42
C LEU A 269 -17.18 2.59 23.37
N GLU A 270 -17.82 2.30 24.50
CA GLU A 270 -18.13 3.28 25.54
C GLU A 270 -17.33 3.00 26.80
N TYR A 271 -16.56 3.99 27.23
CA TYR A 271 -15.98 3.98 28.57
C TYR A 271 -17.08 4.31 29.59
N ASN A 272 -17.29 3.40 30.55
CA ASN A 272 -18.24 3.58 31.63
C ASN A 272 -17.62 3.19 32.96
N THR A 273 -17.82 4.00 33.99
CA THR A 273 -17.35 3.75 35.35
C THR A 273 -18.51 3.60 36.31
N ALA A 274 -18.29 2.84 37.39
CA ALA A 274 -19.24 2.81 38.49
C ALA A 274 -19.45 4.22 39.05
N LYS A 275 -20.68 4.53 39.45
CA LYS A 275 -21.05 5.85 39.98
C LYS A 275 -20.20 6.17 41.22
N GLY A 276 -19.41 7.25 41.15
CA GLY A 276 -18.52 7.69 42.22
C GLY A 276 -17.05 7.23 42.11
N ALA A 277 -16.72 6.34 41.16
CA ALA A 277 -15.32 5.97 40.90
C ALA A 277 -14.59 7.07 40.12
N LYS A 278 -13.31 7.32 40.45
CA LYS A 278 -12.48 8.26 39.69
C LYS A 278 -12.22 7.70 38.30
N PRO A 279 -12.50 8.45 37.21
CA PRO A 279 -12.25 7.95 35.86
C PRO A 279 -10.76 7.72 35.64
N LEU A 280 -10.42 6.49 35.23
CA LEU A 280 -9.08 6.11 34.80
C LEU A 280 -8.83 6.66 33.39
N LYS A 281 -7.61 7.15 33.15
CA LYS A 281 -7.17 7.53 31.80
C LYS A 281 -6.85 6.27 31.00
N THR A 282 -7.88 5.66 30.40
CA THR A 282 -7.73 4.45 29.60
C THR A 282 -7.95 4.68 28.10
N THR A 283 -7.46 3.74 27.31
CA THR A 283 -7.54 3.72 25.85
C THR A 283 -8.61 2.74 25.40
N ALA A 284 -9.36 3.05 24.34
CA ALA A 284 -10.37 2.13 23.80
C ALA A 284 -9.73 0.87 23.19
N ILE A 285 -8.73 1.06 22.31
CA ILE A 285 -8.01 -0.01 21.63
C ILE A 285 -6.50 0.10 21.92
N VAL A 286 -5.92 -0.94 22.49
CA VAL A 286 -4.47 -1.09 22.64
C VAL A 286 -4.00 -2.08 21.57
N ASN A 287 -3.02 -1.67 20.77
CA ASN A 287 -2.53 -2.46 19.64
C ASN A 287 -1.01 -2.57 19.65
N GLU A 288 -0.50 -3.77 19.41
CA GLU A 288 0.93 -4.05 19.30
C GLU A 288 1.31 -4.74 17.99
N SER A 289 0.32 -5.06 17.14
CA SER A 289 0.54 -5.81 15.90
C SER A 289 -0.30 -5.28 14.72
N HIS A 290 -0.67 -6.11 13.76
CA HIS A 290 -1.43 -5.71 12.57
C HIS A 290 -2.89 -5.40 12.91
N LEU A 291 -3.36 -4.23 12.49
CA LEU A 291 -4.71 -3.76 12.80
C LEU A 291 -5.27 -2.92 11.65
N PHE A 292 -6.48 -3.29 11.22
CA PHE A 292 -7.36 -2.47 10.40
C PHE A 292 -8.63 -2.13 11.19
N VAL A 293 -8.97 -0.85 11.31
CA VAL A 293 -10.19 -0.38 11.99
C VAL A 293 -10.98 0.55 11.08
N ARG A 294 -12.31 0.41 11.02
CA ARG A 294 -13.18 1.29 10.22
C ARG A 294 -14.54 1.52 10.86
N SER A 295 -15.06 2.75 10.80
CA SER A 295 -16.41 3.11 11.29
C SER A 295 -16.62 2.72 12.77
N VAL A 296 -15.63 2.95 13.64
CA VAL A 296 -15.74 2.62 15.07
C VAL A 296 -15.96 3.87 15.90
N MET A 297 -17.08 3.90 16.63
CA MET A 297 -17.41 4.98 17.56
C MET A 297 -16.75 4.73 18.91
N THR A 298 -16.02 5.72 19.42
CA THR A 298 -15.40 5.70 20.74
C THR A 298 -15.93 6.85 21.59
N SER A 299 -16.41 6.57 22.80
CA SER A 299 -16.94 7.61 23.69
C SER A 299 -16.34 7.51 25.08
N LYS A 300 -16.06 8.66 25.68
CA LYS A 300 -15.54 8.84 27.07
C LYS A 300 -14.17 8.21 27.38
N PHE A 301 -13.54 7.52 26.43
CA PHE A 301 -12.15 7.08 26.53
C PHE A 301 -11.18 8.27 26.47
N HIS A 302 -10.03 8.15 27.13
CA HIS A 302 -8.98 9.17 27.07
C HIS A 302 -8.31 9.20 25.69
N THR A 303 -8.04 8.01 25.13
CA THR A 303 -7.43 7.83 23.82
C THR A 303 -8.21 6.79 23.01
N LYS A 304 -8.36 7.00 21.70
CA LYS A 304 -9.05 6.06 20.81
C LYS A 304 -8.21 4.80 20.57
N ILE A 305 -7.00 4.96 20.02
CA ILE A 305 -6.07 3.88 19.73
C ILE A 305 -4.69 4.26 20.29
N ARG A 306 -4.03 3.30 20.96
CA ARG A 306 -2.60 3.36 21.27
C ARG A 306 -1.93 2.19 20.56
N SER A 307 -1.07 2.49 19.59
CA SER A 307 -0.42 1.48 18.75
C SER A 307 1.11 1.56 18.85
N THR A 308 1.80 0.43 19.04
CA THR A 308 3.27 0.38 18.92
C THR A 308 3.71 0.30 17.46
N LYS A 309 2.94 -0.38 16.59
CA LYS A 309 3.12 -0.30 15.13
C LYS A 309 2.66 1.06 14.60
N LYS A 310 3.48 1.67 13.74
CA LYS A 310 3.22 2.97 13.10
C LYS A 310 1.93 2.93 12.27
N ALA A 311 1.07 3.92 12.46
CA ALA A 311 -0.09 4.13 11.58
C ALA A 311 0.37 4.70 10.23
N PHE A 312 -0.17 4.16 9.13
CA PHE A 312 0.07 4.67 7.78
C PHE A 312 -1.17 5.34 7.18
N GLY A 313 -2.35 4.95 7.63
CA GLY A 313 -3.60 5.67 7.38
C GLY A 313 -4.32 5.83 8.71
N GLU A 314 -4.64 7.06 9.09
CA GLU A 314 -5.54 7.34 10.20
C GLU A 314 -6.44 8.53 9.84
N THR A 315 -7.74 8.36 10.06
CA THR A 315 -8.71 9.43 9.88
C THR A 315 -9.70 9.36 11.04
N PHE A 316 -9.79 10.44 11.81
CA PHE A 316 -10.71 10.57 12.92
C PHE A 316 -11.65 11.76 12.69
N VAL A 317 -12.94 11.58 12.98
CA VAL A 317 -13.93 12.67 12.96
C VAL A 317 -14.67 12.67 14.28
N GLY A 318 -14.39 13.67 15.13
CA GLY A 318 -14.92 13.72 16.49
C GLY A 318 -14.58 12.47 17.29
N ASN A 319 -15.59 11.66 17.59
CA ASN A 319 -15.49 10.40 18.36
C ASN A 319 -15.34 9.15 17.49
N GLU A 320 -15.42 9.31 16.16
CA GLU A 320 -15.33 8.22 15.21
C GLU A 320 -13.89 7.97 14.76
N ILE A 321 -13.53 6.69 14.67
CA ILE A 321 -12.41 6.17 13.91
C ILE A 321 -12.96 5.86 12.51
N VAL A 322 -12.75 6.76 11.55
CA VAL A 322 -13.26 6.60 10.19
C VAL A 322 -12.50 5.48 9.51
N GLU A 323 -11.17 5.49 9.57
CA GLU A 323 -10.30 4.40 9.12
C GLU A 323 -8.94 4.48 9.82
N PHE A 324 -8.36 3.33 10.16
CA PHE A 324 -7.02 3.19 10.74
C PHE A 324 -6.34 1.93 10.19
N ALA A 325 -5.09 2.03 9.77
CA ALA A 325 -4.30 0.89 9.31
C ALA A 325 -2.82 0.98 9.73
N THR A 326 -2.26 -0.14 10.19
CA THR A 326 -0.86 -0.29 10.62
C THR A 326 0.12 -0.56 9.48
N GLN A 327 -0.35 -0.57 8.23
CA GLN A 327 0.47 -0.74 7.03
C GLN A 327 -0.07 0.17 5.94
N GLN A 328 0.82 0.62 5.05
CA GLN A 328 0.42 1.37 3.85
C GLN A 328 -0.50 0.51 2.97
N SER A 329 -1.57 1.12 2.45
CA SER A 329 -2.46 0.48 1.47
C SER A 329 -1.65 0.04 0.26
N GLN A 330 -1.72 -1.26 -0.07
CA GLN A 330 -1.16 -1.80 -1.30
C GLN A 330 -2.12 -1.48 -2.46
N GLN A 331 -1.56 -1.07 -3.61
CA GLN A 331 -2.31 -0.68 -4.80
C GLN A 331 -1.48 -1.06 -6.03
N LEU A 332 -2.08 -1.74 -7.00
CA LEU A 332 -1.42 -2.02 -8.28
C LEU A 332 -1.77 -0.95 -9.30
N CYS A 333 -3.04 -0.57 -9.36
CA CYS A 333 -3.55 0.54 -10.15
C CYS A 333 -3.78 1.79 -9.29
N HIS A 334 -3.78 2.98 -9.92
CA HIS A 334 -4.21 4.20 -9.23
C HIS A 334 -5.60 4.00 -8.62
N SER A 335 -5.69 4.18 -7.31
CA SER A 335 -6.88 3.89 -6.51
C SER A 335 -6.89 4.79 -5.28
N PRO A 336 -8.03 4.99 -4.63
CA PRO A 336 -8.03 5.62 -3.31
C PRO A 336 -7.29 4.76 -2.30
N LYS A 337 -6.70 5.43 -1.32
CA LYS A 337 -6.03 4.78 -0.19
C LYS A 337 -7.02 4.17 0.79
N GLN A 338 -8.27 4.64 0.76
CA GLN A 338 -9.35 4.15 1.62
C GLN A 338 -10.04 2.92 1.04
N SER A 339 -10.54 2.06 1.93
CA SER A 339 -11.37 0.91 1.56
C SER A 339 -12.64 1.27 0.78
N LEU A 340 -13.12 0.36 -0.07
CA LEU A 340 -14.26 0.52 -0.99
C LEU A 340 -15.60 0.87 -0.30
N ARG A 341 -15.84 0.38 0.93
CA ARG A 341 -17.04 0.62 1.76
C ARG A 341 -18.34 0.19 1.08
N VAL A 342 -18.40 -1.08 0.70
CA VAL A 342 -19.65 -1.69 0.19
C VAL A 342 -20.72 -1.60 1.29
N PRO A 343 -21.94 -1.07 1.01
CA PRO A 343 -23.04 -1.09 1.96
C PRO A 343 -23.43 -2.52 2.33
N VAL A 344 -23.17 -2.91 3.57
CA VAL A 344 -23.49 -4.25 4.08
C VAL A 344 -24.98 -4.35 4.45
N ALA A 345 -25.65 -5.44 4.08
CA ALA A 345 -26.97 -5.76 4.63
C ALA A 345 -26.85 -6.77 5.78
N GLU A 346 -27.70 -6.62 6.79
CA GLU A 346 -27.83 -7.60 7.87
C GLU A 346 -28.46 -8.89 7.35
N THR A 347 -28.14 -10.02 7.97
CA THR A 347 -28.80 -11.28 7.66
C THR A 347 -30.31 -11.14 7.91
N PRO A 348 -31.17 -11.45 6.93
CA PRO A 348 -32.61 -11.34 7.09
C PRO A 348 -33.14 -12.37 8.09
N ASN A 349 -34.13 -11.96 8.87
CA ASN A 349 -34.90 -12.87 9.72
C ASN A 349 -36.21 -13.23 9.00
N PHE A 350 -36.23 -14.37 8.30
CA PHE A 350 -37.41 -14.79 7.56
C PHE A 350 -38.48 -15.40 8.48
N PRO A 351 -39.78 -15.20 8.18
CA PRO A 351 -40.84 -15.83 8.96
C PRO A 351 -40.75 -17.36 8.88
N GLN A 352 -40.85 -18.03 10.02
CA GLN A 352 -40.87 -19.49 10.08
C GLN A 352 -42.29 -20.03 10.27
N GLN A 353 -42.57 -21.18 9.66
CA GLN A 353 -43.77 -21.95 9.90
C GLN A 353 -43.72 -22.55 11.32
N LYS A 354 -44.86 -22.69 12.00
CA LYS A 354 -44.92 -23.42 13.28
C LYS A 354 -44.41 -24.86 13.10
N ALA A 355 -43.65 -25.35 14.08
CA ALA A 355 -42.99 -26.65 14.04
C ALA A 355 -43.96 -27.82 13.77
N ASP A 356 -45.16 -27.78 14.36
CA ASP A 356 -46.18 -28.83 14.14
C ASP A 356 -46.62 -29.01 12.68
N ASN A 357 -46.34 -28.03 11.81
CA ASN A 357 -46.70 -28.10 10.39
C ASN A 357 -45.51 -28.40 9.47
N TRP A 358 -44.32 -28.68 10.02
CA TRP A 358 -43.17 -29.06 9.21
C TRP A 358 -43.34 -30.48 8.68
N ILE A 359 -42.94 -30.69 7.44
CA ILE A 359 -43.05 -31.99 6.77
C ILE A 359 -41.70 -32.69 6.80
N THR A 360 -41.70 -33.98 7.15
CA THR A 360 -40.54 -34.86 7.00
C THR A 360 -40.71 -35.74 5.77
N ILE A 361 -39.61 -36.04 5.09
CA ILE A 361 -39.60 -37.04 4.02
C ILE A 361 -39.60 -38.48 4.57
N ALA A 362 -39.30 -38.66 5.86
CA ALA A 362 -39.44 -39.92 6.55
C ALA A 362 -40.92 -40.20 6.82
N GLY A 363 -41.38 -41.44 6.61
CA GLY A 363 -42.79 -41.80 6.80
C GLY A 363 -43.57 -41.75 5.48
N ASP A 364 -44.53 -40.83 5.36
CA ASP A 364 -45.54 -40.82 4.29
C ASP A 364 -44.95 -40.73 2.87
N TYR A 365 -43.81 -40.06 2.71
CA TYR A 365 -43.09 -39.95 1.43
C TYR A 365 -42.08 -41.08 1.19
N GLY A 366 -41.89 -41.98 2.16
CA GLY A 366 -41.10 -43.20 2.01
C GLY A 366 -39.59 -43.01 1.99
N GLY A 367 -39.06 -41.84 2.37
CA GLY A 367 -37.61 -41.60 2.49
C GLY A 367 -36.98 -42.46 3.59
N LYS A 368 -35.77 -42.99 3.34
CA LYS A 368 -35.11 -43.96 4.23
C LYS A 368 -33.67 -43.58 4.55
N LYS A 369 -33.46 -42.91 5.69
CA LYS A 369 -32.11 -42.59 6.20
C LYS A 369 -31.25 -43.85 6.36
N ASP A 370 -29.95 -43.68 6.11
CA ASP A 370 -28.87 -44.67 6.31
C ASP A 370 -28.97 -45.93 5.46
N THR A 371 -29.81 -45.94 4.41
CA THR A 371 -29.95 -47.08 3.50
C THR A 371 -29.13 -46.96 2.22
N GLY A 372 -28.72 -45.74 1.86
CA GLY A 372 -28.08 -45.43 0.58
C GLY A 372 -29.04 -45.47 -0.63
N SER A 373 -30.34 -45.68 -0.41
CA SER A 373 -31.35 -45.60 -1.47
C SER A 373 -31.55 -44.15 -1.93
N ASP A 374 -31.92 -43.97 -3.20
CA ASP A 374 -32.19 -42.64 -3.75
C ASP A 374 -33.51 -42.05 -3.21
N ASP A 375 -33.39 -41.14 -2.25
CA ASP A 375 -34.49 -40.41 -1.59
C ASP A 375 -34.99 -39.22 -2.42
N ALA A 376 -34.44 -38.98 -3.61
CA ALA A 376 -34.77 -37.82 -4.43
C ALA A 376 -36.27 -37.71 -4.74
N LYS A 377 -36.93 -38.85 -4.99
CA LYS A 377 -38.38 -38.87 -5.25
C LYS A 377 -39.18 -38.42 -4.02
N ALA A 378 -38.82 -38.89 -2.83
CA ALA A 378 -39.52 -38.54 -1.59
C ALA A 378 -39.44 -37.03 -1.30
N ILE A 379 -38.26 -36.43 -1.54
CA ILE A 379 -38.08 -34.98 -1.43
C ILE A 379 -38.94 -34.26 -2.46
N GLN A 380 -38.88 -34.66 -3.73
CA GLN A 380 -39.64 -33.98 -4.78
C GLN A 380 -41.16 -34.07 -4.57
N ASP A 381 -41.67 -35.24 -4.16
CA ASP A 381 -43.08 -35.44 -3.85
C ASP A 381 -43.53 -34.50 -2.70
N ALA A 382 -42.75 -34.38 -1.63
CA ALA A 382 -43.07 -33.46 -0.53
C ALA A 382 -43.12 -31.98 -0.98
N ILE A 383 -42.21 -31.57 -1.87
CA ILE A 383 -42.22 -30.22 -2.47
C ILE A 383 -43.49 -30.01 -3.32
N ASP A 384 -43.84 -31.01 -4.12
CA ASP A 384 -44.96 -30.94 -5.05
C ASP A 384 -46.32 -31.01 -4.35
N ASP A 385 -46.41 -31.70 -3.21
CA ASP A 385 -47.58 -31.76 -2.33
C ASP A 385 -47.75 -30.51 -1.46
N GLY A 386 -46.89 -29.50 -1.63
CA GLY A 386 -47.07 -28.17 -1.07
C GLY A 386 -46.44 -27.93 0.30
N ALA A 387 -45.42 -28.73 0.67
CA ALA A 387 -44.63 -28.46 1.87
C ALA A 387 -44.07 -27.04 1.86
N GLU A 388 -44.16 -26.37 3.01
CA GLU A 388 -43.58 -25.04 3.22
C GLU A 388 -42.22 -25.13 3.91
N THR A 389 -42.13 -25.97 4.95
CA THR A 389 -40.89 -26.37 5.62
C THR A 389 -40.69 -27.87 5.47
N ILE A 390 -39.54 -28.28 4.94
CA ILE A 390 -39.10 -29.68 4.91
C ILE A 390 -38.00 -29.85 5.94
N TYR A 391 -38.13 -30.83 6.84
CA TYR A 391 -37.08 -31.18 7.77
C TYR A 391 -36.61 -32.62 7.61
N PHE A 392 -35.33 -32.85 7.91
CA PHE A 392 -34.70 -34.17 7.91
C PHE A 392 -34.37 -34.53 9.35
N PRO A 393 -34.78 -35.70 9.86
CA PRO A 393 -34.41 -36.17 11.20
C PRO A 393 -32.89 -36.16 11.48
N PRO A 394 -32.46 -35.91 12.74
CA PRO A 394 -31.06 -35.74 13.12
C PRO A 394 -30.25 -37.03 12.97
N GLY A 395 -28.92 -36.87 12.83
CA GLY A 395 -27.98 -37.98 12.71
C GLY A 395 -28.14 -38.88 11.47
N GLY A 396 -29.08 -38.58 10.57
CA GLY A 396 -29.37 -39.40 9.39
C GLY A 396 -28.57 -39.02 8.14
N ARG A 397 -28.15 -40.03 7.38
CA ARG A 397 -27.61 -39.89 6.02
C ARG A 397 -28.69 -40.16 4.97
N TRP A 398 -28.91 -39.20 4.09
CA TRP A 398 -29.87 -39.24 2.99
C TRP A 398 -29.14 -39.19 1.65
N THR A 399 -29.60 -39.95 0.65
CA THR A 399 -28.88 -40.04 -0.64
C THR A 399 -29.76 -39.51 -1.77
N ILE A 400 -29.25 -38.55 -2.56
CA ILE A 400 -29.92 -38.06 -3.77
C ILE A 400 -29.08 -38.29 -5.02
N ASN A 401 -29.62 -39.03 -6.00
CA ASN A 401 -28.96 -39.32 -7.27
C ASN A 401 -29.61 -38.62 -8.47
N ARG A 402 -30.67 -37.84 -8.22
CA ARG A 402 -31.37 -37.00 -9.19
C ARG A 402 -31.52 -35.58 -8.66
N ASP A 403 -31.63 -34.63 -9.58
CA ASP A 403 -31.81 -33.22 -9.22
C ASP A 403 -33.19 -32.98 -8.60
N ILE A 404 -33.23 -32.07 -7.62
CA ILE A 404 -34.43 -31.68 -6.88
C ILE A 404 -34.78 -30.24 -7.25
N TYR A 405 -36.02 -30.02 -7.67
CA TYR A 405 -36.52 -28.69 -8.05
C TYR A 405 -37.24 -28.06 -6.86
N ILE A 406 -36.61 -27.03 -6.27
CA ILE A 406 -37.18 -26.26 -5.17
C ILE A 406 -38.11 -25.20 -5.78
N ARG A 407 -39.42 -25.47 -5.70
CA ARG A 407 -40.50 -24.68 -6.29
C ARG A 407 -41.71 -24.61 -5.35
N ASN A 408 -42.85 -24.14 -5.86
CA ASN A 408 -44.11 -24.08 -5.13
C ASN A 408 -43.98 -23.30 -3.80
N ARG A 409 -44.41 -23.88 -2.68
CA ARG A 409 -44.52 -23.23 -1.37
C ARG A 409 -43.29 -23.40 -0.48
N VAL A 410 -42.27 -24.14 -0.91
CA VAL A 410 -41.12 -24.42 -0.04
C VAL A 410 -40.32 -23.15 0.19
N ARG A 411 -40.13 -22.76 1.45
CA ARG A 411 -39.29 -21.63 1.88
C ARG A 411 -38.26 -21.98 2.95
N HIS A 412 -38.30 -23.20 3.48
CA HIS A 412 -37.33 -23.66 4.48
C HIS A 412 -36.99 -25.15 4.30
N ILE A 413 -35.70 -25.46 4.21
CA ILE A 413 -35.16 -26.82 4.17
C ILE A 413 -34.17 -26.97 5.34
N LEU A 414 -34.53 -27.81 6.31
CA LEU A 414 -33.85 -27.92 7.60
C LEU A 414 -33.26 -29.32 7.79
N GLY A 415 -31.94 -29.43 7.90
CA GLY A 415 -31.30 -30.74 8.06
C GLY A 415 -31.39 -31.35 9.46
N THR A 416 -31.70 -30.54 10.48
CA THR A 416 -31.52 -30.87 11.90
C THR A 416 -30.19 -31.58 12.21
N GLU A 417 -29.12 -31.11 11.55
CA GLU A 417 -27.74 -31.62 11.59
C GLU A 417 -27.46 -32.87 10.73
N GLY A 418 -28.46 -33.39 10.01
CA GLY A 418 -28.33 -34.50 9.07
C GLY A 418 -27.39 -34.24 7.88
N ARG A 419 -27.16 -35.29 7.09
CA ARG A 419 -26.28 -35.26 5.90
C ARG A 419 -27.04 -35.68 4.65
N ILE A 420 -26.83 -34.96 3.55
CA ILE A 420 -27.25 -35.35 2.21
C ILE A 420 -26.01 -35.63 1.36
N ASP A 421 -25.95 -36.81 0.73
CA ASP A 421 -24.92 -37.18 -0.24
C ASP A 421 -25.50 -37.57 -1.60
N GLY A 422 -24.66 -38.11 -2.48
CA GLY A 422 -25.02 -38.50 -3.84
C GLY A 422 -24.60 -37.48 -4.90
N LYS A 423 -25.22 -37.57 -6.08
CA LYS A 423 -24.84 -36.81 -7.29
C LYS A 423 -25.83 -35.71 -7.68
N GLY A 424 -27.06 -35.75 -7.15
CA GLY A 424 -28.09 -34.76 -7.46
C GLY A 424 -27.76 -33.36 -6.93
N LYS A 425 -28.24 -32.34 -7.64
CA LYS A 425 -28.20 -30.93 -7.24
C LYS A 425 -29.59 -30.43 -6.83
N PHE A 426 -29.63 -29.37 -6.03
CA PHE A 426 -30.86 -28.63 -5.74
C PHE A 426 -30.98 -27.44 -6.69
N ILE A 427 -32.04 -27.38 -7.48
CA ILE A 427 -32.30 -26.33 -8.46
C ILE A 427 -33.39 -25.42 -7.88
N VAL A 428 -33.05 -24.16 -7.60
CA VAL A 428 -33.97 -23.18 -7.01
C VAL A 428 -34.69 -22.42 -8.10
N GLU A 429 -35.99 -22.65 -8.22
CA GLU A 429 -36.89 -21.96 -9.15
C GLU A 429 -37.75 -20.91 -8.42
N ASP A 430 -38.47 -20.09 -9.18
CA ASP A 430 -39.45 -19.18 -8.59
C ASP A 430 -40.54 -19.99 -7.86
N GLY A 431 -41.06 -19.42 -6.78
CA GLY A 431 -42.06 -20.06 -5.94
C GLY A 431 -43.04 -19.05 -5.36
N ALA A 432 -43.92 -19.51 -4.48
CA ALA A 432 -44.88 -18.69 -3.77
C ALA A 432 -44.24 -17.68 -2.80
N PHE A 433 -43.00 -17.93 -2.40
CA PHE A 433 -42.22 -17.09 -1.48
C PHE A 433 -40.95 -16.58 -2.16
N ASN A 434 -40.58 -15.33 -1.87
CA ASN A 434 -39.37 -14.70 -2.42
C ASN A 434 -38.12 -15.03 -1.59
N GLU A 435 -38.28 -15.78 -0.51
CA GLU A 435 -37.23 -16.17 0.40
C GLU A 435 -37.08 -17.71 0.48
N LEU A 436 -35.86 -18.18 0.70
CA LEU A 436 -35.53 -19.59 0.95
C LEU A 436 -34.42 -19.69 1.98
N THR A 437 -34.66 -20.43 3.06
CA THR A 437 -33.61 -20.80 4.03
C THR A 437 -33.24 -22.26 3.85
N ILE A 438 -31.94 -22.55 3.77
CA ILE A 438 -31.39 -23.91 3.82
C ILE A 438 -30.38 -23.93 4.96
N GLU A 439 -30.59 -24.79 5.95
CA GLU A 439 -29.74 -24.76 7.15
C GLU A 439 -29.52 -26.11 7.82
N ARG A 440 -28.46 -26.18 8.64
CA ARG A 440 -28.13 -27.29 9.54
C ARG A 440 -27.89 -28.62 8.83
N PHE A 441 -27.04 -28.61 7.83
CA PHE A 441 -26.57 -29.81 7.15
C PHE A 441 -25.08 -30.01 7.34
N SER A 442 -24.69 -31.21 7.76
CA SER A 442 -23.27 -31.56 7.82
C SER A 442 -22.63 -31.71 6.45
N GLU A 443 -23.40 -32.16 5.46
CA GLU A 443 -23.16 -31.96 4.04
C GLU A 443 -24.51 -31.87 3.31
N PHE A 444 -24.59 -31.11 2.23
CA PHE A 444 -25.82 -30.88 1.45
C PHE A 444 -25.60 -31.16 -0.04
N GLY A 445 -25.44 -32.44 -0.37
CA GLY A 445 -25.47 -32.96 -1.74
C GLY A 445 -24.36 -32.43 -2.65
N ASN A 446 -24.65 -32.39 -3.96
CA ASN A 446 -23.67 -32.02 -4.98
C ASN A 446 -23.68 -30.53 -5.33
N GLY A 447 -24.45 -29.70 -4.60
CA GLY A 447 -24.52 -28.25 -4.77
C GLY A 447 -25.92 -27.73 -5.08
N VAL A 448 -25.98 -26.41 -5.25
CA VAL A 448 -27.21 -25.63 -5.49
C VAL A 448 -27.04 -24.83 -6.77
N ILE A 449 -28.04 -24.89 -7.64
CA ILE A 449 -28.17 -24.01 -8.82
C ILE A 449 -29.33 -23.05 -8.55
N GLN A 450 -29.05 -21.76 -8.47
CA GLN A 450 -30.07 -20.73 -8.38
C GLN A 450 -30.46 -20.28 -9.79
N LYS A 451 -31.76 -20.35 -10.09
CA LYS A 451 -32.37 -19.89 -11.36
C LYS A 451 -33.50 -18.88 -11.14
N SER A 452 -33.60 -18.34 -9.93
CA SER A 452 -34.74 -17.55 -9.49
C SER A 452 -34.32 -16.24 -8.82
N ARG A 453 -35.27 -15.34 -8.67
CA ARG A 453 -35.07 -14.05 -7.98
C ARG A 453 -35.18 -14.16 -6.46
N ARG A 454 -35.36 -15.38 -5.95
CA ARG A 454 -35.52 -15.62 -4.53
C ARG A 454 -34.23 -15.27 -3.79
N THR A 455 -34.37 -14.61 -2.65
CA THR A 455 -33.28 -14.42 -1.69
C THR A 455 -33.02 -15.74 -0.98
N ILE A 456 -31.76 -16.19 -0.92
CA ILE A 456 -31.39 -17.46 -0.29
C ILE A 456 -30.49 -17.21 0.92
N LEU A 457 -30.84 -17.82 2.05
CA LEU A 457 -30.02 -17.87 3.25
C LEU A 457 -29.50 -19.30 3.46
N PHE A 458 -28.18 -19.44 3.45
CA PHE A 458 -27.48 -20.65 3.87
C PHE A 458 -26.92 -20.48 5.27
N LYS A 459 -27.21 -21.41 6.19
CA LYS A 459 -26.81 -21.26 7.59
C LYS A 459 -26.35 -22.57 8.24
N ASN A 460 -25.21 -22.53 8.94
CA ASN A 460 -24.63 -23.67 9.68
C ASN A 460 -24.53 -24.95 8.82
N MET A 461 -24.04 -24.81 7.59
CA MET A 461 -24.10 -25.89 6.60
C MET A 461 -22.91 -25.98 5.66
N MET A 462 -22.76 -27.13 5.02
CA MET A 462 -21.67 -27.42 4.09
C MET A 462 -22.23 -27.99 2.80
N PHE A 463 -21.72 -27.55 1.66
CA PHE A 463 -22.12 -28.06 0.36
C PHE A 463 -21.03 -27.88 -0.70
N LYS A 464 -21.16 -28.53 -1.85
CA LYS A 464 -20.07 -28.55 -2.86
C LYS A 464 -19.99 -27.29 -3.71
N SER A 465 -21.10 -26.84 -4.29
CA SER A 465 -21.10 -25.65 -5.16
C SER A 465 -22.36 -24.81 -5.01
N LEU A 466 -22.20 -23.49 -5.17
CA LEU A 466 -23.27 -22.55 -5.49
C LEU A 466 -23.03 -22.04 -6.91
N GLU A 467 -24.02 -22.20 -7.78
CA GLU A 467 -24.01 -21.71 -9.15
C GLU A 467 -25.26 -20.85 -9.38
N SER A 468 -25.13 -19.71 -10.05
CA SER A 468 -26.24 -18.86 -10.46
C SER A 468 -26.21 -18.65 -11.96
N ASP A 469 -27.37 -18.57 -12.61
CA ASP A 469 -27.46 -18.12 -13.99
C ASP A 469 -27.72 -16.60 -14.07
N GLN A 470 -27.85 -16.05 -15.28
CA GLN A 470 -28.07 -14.60 -15.48
C GLN A 470 -29.47 -14.11 -15.06
N VAL A 471 -30.42 -15.02 -14.80
CA VAL A 471 -31.80 -14.70 -14.39
C VAL A 471 -31.92 -14.69 -12.86
N ALA A 472 -31.04 -15.43 -12.19
CA ALA A 472 -30.89 -15.44 -10.75
C ALA A 472 -30.24 -14.16 -10.24
N VAL A 473 -31.04 -13.16 -9.89
CA VAL A 473 -30.56 -11.86 -9.34
C VAL A 473 -30.91 -11.65 -7.86
N GLY A 474 -31.46 -12.67 -7.19
CA GLY A 474 -31.77 -12.61 -5.76
C GLY A 474 -30.52 -12.59 -4.88
N ASP A 475 -30.61 -11.95 -3.71
CA ASP A 475 -29.50 -11.85 -2.76
C ASP A 475 -29.17 -13.23 -2.13
N ILE A 476 -27.90 -13.45 -1.83
CA ILE A 476 -27.35 -14.63 -1.16
C ILE A 476 -26.78 -14.21 0.19
N TYR A 477 -27.21 -14.90 1.25
CA TYR A 477 -26.69 -14.75 2.60
C TYR A 477 -26.04 -16.06 3.04
N MET A 478 -24.87 -15.97 3.70
CA MET A 478 -24.17 -17.12 4.24
C MET A 478 -23.75 -16.86 5.69
N GLU A 479 -24.06 -17.78 6.60
CA GLU A 479 -23.63 -17.74 8.00
C GLU A 479 -23.04 -19.08 8.44
N ASP A 480 -21.76 -19.09 8.81
CA ASP A 480 -21.07 -20.32 9.24
C ASP A 480 -21.22 -21.42 8.17
N VAL A 481 -20.79 -21.08 6.95
CA VAL A 481 -20.96 -21.90 5.75
C VAL A 481 -19.62 -22.37 5.23
N ALA A 482 -19.54 -23.66 4.92
CA ALA A 482 -18.42 -24.24 4.20
C ALA A 482 -18.86 -24.62 2.78
N VAL A 483 -18.16 -24.13 1.76
CA VAL A 483 -18.54 -24.36 0.36
C VAL A 483 -17.31 -24.63 -0.50
N GLY A 484 -17.45 -25.48 -1.52
CA GLY A 484 -16.34 -25.81 -2.42
C GLY A 484 -16.08 -24.71 -3.45
N SER A 485 -17.11 -24.32 -4.19
CA SER A 485 -17.06 -23.24 -5.18
C SER A 485 -18.30 -22.36 -5.18
N ILE A 486 -18.13 -21.09 -5.53
CA ILE A 486 -19.19 -20.11 -5.70
C ILE A 486 -19.06 -19.47 -7.08
N GLU A 487 -20.13 -19.49 -7.87
CA GLU A 487 -20.24 -18.76 -9.13
C GLU A 487 -21.47 -17.85 -9.12
N LEU A 488 -21.20 -16.54 -9.14
CA LEU A 488 -22.21 -15.48 -9.07
C LEU A 488 -22.27 -14.71 -10.39
N ASN A 489 -23.48 -14.46 -10.88
CA ASN A 489 -23.74 -13.66 -12.08
C ASN A 489 -24.65 -12.48 -11.72
N PHE A 490 -24.10 -11.26 -11.65
CA PHE A 490 -24.82 -10.01 -11.34
C PHE A 490 -25.59 -10.02 -10.01
N GLN A 491 -25.19 -10.91 -9.09
CA GLN A 491 -25.83 -11.13 -7.80
C GLN A 491 -25.12 -10.46 -6.66
N HIS A 492 -25.78 -10.54 -5.52
CA HIS A 492 -25.33 -10.07 -4.25
C HIS A 492 -24.97 -11.27 -3.33
N LEU A 493 -23.72 -11.43 -2.86
CA LEU A 493 -23.35 -12.32 -1.73
C LEU A 493 -22.85 -11.62 -0.44
N TRP A 494 -23.51 -11.93 0.68
CA TRP A 494 -23.38 -11.33 2.02
C TRP A 494 -22.97 -12.44 3.02
N GLY A 495 -21.66 -12.64 3.21
CA GLY A 495 -21.12 -13.75 4.00
C GLY A 495 -20.62 -13.36 5.40
N ARG A 496 -20.89 -14.20 6.39
CA ARG A 496 -20.22 -14.22 7.70
C ARG A 496 -19.66 -15.61 7.97
N GLN A 497 -18.35 -15.70 8.20
CA GLN A 497 -17.64 -16.95 8.37
C GLN A 497 -17.91 -17.87 7.16
N VAL A 498 -17.24 -17.59 6.05
CA VAL A 498 -17.30 -18.43 4.85
C VAL A 498 -16.00 -19.21 4.73
N THR A 499 -16.11 -20.53 4.60
CA THR A 499 -14.96 -21.42 4.43
C THR A 499 -14.96 -22.04 3.04
N MET A 500 -13.97 -21.72 2.22
CA MET A 500 -13.77 -22.31 0.90
C MET A 500 -12.96 -23.61 1.00
N ASN A 501 -13.66 -24.75 0.99
CA ASN A 501 -13.07 -26.09 1.15
C ASN A 501 -12.68 -26.73 -0.19
N GLY A 502 -11.70 -27.64 -0.15
CA GLY A 502 -11.35 -28.50 -1.28
C GLY A 502 -10.51 -27.83 -2.38
N ASP A 503 -9.85 -28.66 -3.19
CA ASP A 503 -9.04 -28.22 -4.33
C ASP A 503 -9.93 -28.15 -5.59
N THR A 504 -10.18 -26.94 -6.08
CA THR A 504 -10.98 -26.69 -7.30
C THR A 504 -10.07 -26.57 -8.53
N LYS A 505 -10.59 -26.85 -9.73
CA LYS A 505 -9.85 -26.60 -10.99
C LYS A 505 -9.88 -25.12 -11.39
N ALA A 506 -11.02 -24.48 -11.19
CA ALA A 506 -11.29 -23.05 -11.41
C ALA A 506 -11.06 -22.23 -10.12
N PRO A 507 -11.09 -20.88 -10.16
CA PRO A 507 -11.14 -20.08 -8.94
C PRO A 507 -12.25 -20.53 -8.00
N LYS A 508 -12.02 -20.42 -6.69
CA LYS A 508 -12.98 -20.84 -5.66
C LYS A 508 -14.24 -19.96 -5.68
N ILE A 509 -14.08 -18.66 -5.88
CA ILE A 509 -15.16 -17.71 -6.04
C ILE A 509 -14.99 -17.03 -7.40
N GLN A 510 -16.01 -17.11 -8.24
CA GLN A 510 -16.12 -16.39 -9.50
C GLN A 510 -17.24 -15.36 -9.35
N ASN A 511 -16.88 -14.08 -9.30
CA ASN A 511 -17.82 -12.97 -9.23
C ASN A 511 -17.91 -12.28 -10.60
N ASN A 512 -18.98 -12.55 -11.33
CA ASN A 512 -19.21 -11.98 -12.65
C ASN A 512 -20.21 -10.82 -12.54
N GLY A 513 -19.71 -9.59 -12.36
CA GLY A 513 -20.52 -8.37 -12.30
C GLY A 513 -21.39 -8.23 -11.03
N GLY A 514 -21.25 -9.13 -10.06
CA GLY A 514 -21.97 -9.09 -8.78
C GLY A 514 -21.27 -8.24 -7.72
N THR A 515 -21.90 -8.14 -6.55
CA THR A 515 -21.32 -7.55 -5.34
C THR A 515 -21.09 -8.64 -4.31
N ILE A 516 -19.89 -8.68 -3.73
CA ILE A 516 -19.52 -9.60 -2.66
C ILE A 516 -19.08 -8.79 -1.44
N TRP A 517 -19.63 -9.12 -0.30
CA TRP A 517 -19.17 -8.67 1.00
C TRP A 517 -19.03 -9.88 1.92
N ILE A 518 -17.82 -10.15 2.44
CA ILE A 518 -17.57 -11.29 3.33
C ILE A 518 -16.78 -10.84 4.56
N LEU A 519 -17.34 -11.09 5.74
CA LEU A 519 -16.63 -11.01 7.02
C LEU A 519 -16.15 -12.41 7.42
N GLY A 520 -14.83 -12.58 7.53
CA GLY A 520 -14.19 -13.84 7.85
C GLY A 520 -14.25 -14.83 6.69
N LEU A 521 -13.30 -14.74 5.77
CA LEU A 521 -13.13 -15.68 4.66
C LEU A 521 -11.95 -16.59 4.95
N THR A 522 -12.16 -17.90 5.04
CA THR A 522 -11.05 -18.87 5.11
C THR A 522 -10.99 -19.67 3.82
N ALA A 523 -9.85 -19.75 3.16
CA ALA A 523 -9.67 -20.56 1.95
C ALA A 523 -8.52 -21.55 2.12
N ARG A 524 -8.77 -22.82 1.84
CA ARG A 524 -7.78 -23.92 1.95
C ARG A 524 -7.25 -24.36 0.58
N ASP A 525 -6.12 -25.04 0.57
CA ASP A 525 -5.56 -25.80 -0.57
C ASP A 525 -4.92 -25.01 -1.74
N GLY A 526 -4.59 -23.73 -1.54
CA GLY A 526 -3.61 -23.01 -2.39
C GLY A 526 -4.03 -22.73 -3.85
N ASN A 527 -5.31 -22.52 -4.14
CA ASN A 527 -5.80 -22.08 -5.46
C ASN A 527 -6.32 -20.63 -5.43
N THR A 528 -6.55 -20.01 -6.59
CA THR A 528 -7.14 -18.66 -6.69
C THR A 528 -8.45 -18.60 -5.89
N ILE A 529 -8.50 -17.71 -4.91
CA ILE A 529 -9.61 -17.56 -3.97
C ILE A 529 -10.76 -16.85 -4.65
N LEU A 530 -10.51 -15.71 -5.30
CA LEU A 530 -11.51 -14.91 -5.97
C LEU A 530 -11.00 -14.45 -7.35
N GLN A 531 -11.84 -14.63 -8.35
CA GLN A 531 -11.78 -13.90 -9.61
C GLN A 531 -12.98 -12.95 -9.69
N ASN A 532 -12.70 -11.66 -9.72
CA ASN A 532 -13.68 -10.58 -9.81
C ASN A 532 -13.63 -9.97 -11.21
N SER A 533 -14.74 -9.99 -11.93
CA SER A 533 -14.81 -9.59 -13.34
C SER A 533 -16.08 -8.78 -13.65
N ASN A 534 -16.15 -8.23 -14.86
CA ASN A 534 -17.32 -7.55 -15.41
C ASN A 534 -17.88 -6.43 -14.50
N LYS A 535 -16.98 -5.60 -13.95
CA LYS A 535 -17.30 -4.47 -13.06
C LYS A 535 -17.91 -4.90 -11.73
N GLY A 536 -17.62 -6.12 -11.29
CA GLY A 536 -18.03 -6.62 -9.98
C GLY A 536 -17.36 -5.87 -8.83
N PHE A 537 -18.00 -5.90 -7.67
CA PHE A 537 -17.49 -5.34 -6.43
C PHE A 537 -17.20 -6.46 -5.45
N ALA A 538 -16.05 -6.41 -4.78
CA ALA A 538 -15.71 -7.36 -3.72
C ALA A 538 -15.04 -6.62 -2.56
N GLU A 539 -15.60 -6.76 -1.37
CA GLU A 539 -15.01 -6.29 -0.11
C GLU A 539 -14.87 -7.49 0.84
N LEU A 540 -13.62 -7.86 1.14
CA LEU A 540 -13.29 -9.03 1.95
C LEU A 540 -12.62 -8.57 3.25
N LEU A 541 -13.23 -8.89 4.40
CA LEU A 541 -12.79 -8.46 5.72
C LEU A 541 -12.32 -9.66 6.53
N GLY A 542 -11.02 -9.73 6.79
CA GLY A 542 -10.40 -10.86 7.48
C GLY A 542 -10.34 -12.08 6.58
N VAL A 543 -9.36 -12.09 5.66
CA VAL A 543 -9.07 -13.20 4.76
C VAL A 543 -7.93 -14.05 5.27
N HIS A 544 -8.21 -15.33 5.53
CA HIS A 544 -7.23 -16.32 5.94
C HIS A 544 -7.01 -17.36 4.83
N ALA A 545 -5.84 -17.34 4.21
CA ALA A 545 -5.45 -18.30 3.18
C ALA A 545 -4.57 -19.40 3.80
N ILE A 546 -5.07 -20.62 3.90
CA ILE A 546 -4.30 -21.77 4.39
C ILE A 546 -3.71 -22.48 3.17
N ALA A 547 -2.44 -22.22 2.91
CA ALA A 547 -1.72 -22.78 1.78
C ALA A 547 -1.28 -24.22 2.05
N SER A 548 -1.41 -25.06 1.03
CA SER A 548 -0.89 -26.43 1.00
C SER A 548 0.36 -26.50 0.12
N ASP A 549 0.92 -27.70 -0.02
CA ASP A 549 1.99 -28.06 -0.97
C ASP A 549 1.67 -27.74 -2.44
N LYS A 550 0.42 -27.40 -2.75
CA LYS A 550 -0.07 -27.15 -4.12
C LYS A 550 -0.02 -25.69 -4.57
N ALA A 551 0.55 -24.75 -3.82
CA ALA A 551 0.56 -23.34 -4.20
C ALA A 551 1.23 -23.11 -5.58
N LYS A 552 0.46 -22.54 -6.52
CA LYS A 552 0.80 -22.45 -7.96
C LYS A 552 1.30 -21.05 -8.33
N ASN A 553 1.84 -20.90 -9.54
CA ASN A 553 2.11 -19.60 -10.20
C ASN A 553 0.84 -18.72 -10.43
N ARG A 554 -0.34 -19.21 -10.03
CA ARG A 554 -1.61 -18.49 -10.13
C ARG A 554 -1.71 -17.46 -9.00
N PRO A 555 -2.28 -16.27 -9.25
CA PRO A 555 -2.51 -15.30 -8.19
C PRO A 555 -3.58 -15.79 -7.20
N MET A 556 -3.45 -15.35 -5.95
CA MET A 556 -4.45 -15.59 -4.91
C MET A 556 -5.78 -14.87 -5.23
N PHE A 557 -5.71 -13.66 -5.79
CA PHE A 557 -6.84 -12.86 -6.23
C PHE A 557 -6.63 -12.30 -7.64
N ILE A 558 -7.68 -12.32 -8.46
CA ILE A 558 -7.71 -11.69 -9.78
C ILE A 558 -8.80 -10.62 -9.76
N ASN A 559 -8.43 -9.37 -10.03
CA ASN A 559 -9.37 -8.25 -10.17
C ASN A 559 -9.26 -7.66 -11.58
N ASP A 560 -10.14 -8.13 -12.46
CA ASP A 560 -10.14 -7.73 -13.87
C ASP A 560 -11.29 -6.77 -14.16
N ASN A 561 -10.95 -5.53 -14.51
CA ASN A 561 -11.90 -4.46 -14.82
C ASN A 561 -13.01 -4.30 -13.76
N SER A 562 -12.63 -4.45 -12.49
CA SER A 562 -13.54 -4.61 -11.35
C SER A 562 -12.99 -3.92 -10.09
N SER A 563 -13.74 -3.95 -8.99
CA SER A 563 -13.41 -3.26 -7.73
C SER A 563 -13.17 -4.26 -6.59
N LEU A 564 -12.00 -4.18 -5.96
CA LEU A 564 -11.61 -5.08 -4.87
C LEU A 564 -10.97 -4.31 -3.70
N SER A 565 -11.44 -4.59 -2.49
CA SER A 565 -10.73 -4.28 -1.24
C SER A 565 -10.53 -5.56 -0.41
N ILE A 566 -9.32 -5.76 0.08
CA ILE A 566 -8.97 -6.86 1.00
C ILE A 566 -8.42 -6.24 2.28
N MET A 567 -9.10 -6.47 3.40
CA MET A 567 -8.68 -6.03 4.72
C MET A 567 -8.23 -7.23 5.53
N GLY A 568 -7.02 -7.16 6.09
CA GLY A 568 -6.42 -8.23 6.89
C GLY A 568 -6.33 -9.53 6.09
N LEU A 569 -5.29 -9.69 5.30
CA LEU A 569 -4.89 -10.95 4.69
C LEU A 569 -3.81 -11.60 5.55
N LYS A 570 -4.02 -12.87 5.93
CA LYS A 570 -3.00 -13.73 6.52
C LYS A 570 -2.91 -15.02 5.73
N GLU A 571 -1.73 -15.37 5.26
CA GLU A 571 -1.45 -16.65 4.60
C GLU A 571 -0.71 -17.58 5.56
N THR A 572 -1.28 -18.73 5.90
CA THR A 572 -0.65 -19.72 6.78
C THR A 572 -0.16 -20.92 5.97
N LEU A 573 1.14 -21.21 6.04
CA LEU A 573 1.75 -22.34 5.35
C LEU A 573 1.60 -23.62 6.18
N SER A 574 0.68 -24.51 5.79
CA SER A 574 0.44 -25.76 6.53
C SER A 574 1.38 -26.90 6.13
N ARG A 575 1.70 -27.02 4.83
CA ARG A 575 2.55 -28.08 4.25
C ARG A 575 3.30 -27.66 2.97
N GLY A 576 3.40 -26.37 2.65
CA GLY A 576 3.79 -25.96 1.30
C GLY A 576 4.37 -24.56 1.14
N ASN A 577 4.50 -24.16 -0.13
CA ASN A 577 5.07 -22.88 -0.54
C ASN A 577 4.06 -21.74 -0.39
N ALA A 578 4.56 -20.54 -0.14
CA ALA A 578 3.75 -19.32 -0.20
C ALA A 578 3.30 -19.01 -1.63
N PHE A 579 2.18 -18.30 -1.77
CA PHE A 579 1.73 -17.75 -3.04
C PHE A 579 2.79 -16.80 -3.62
N LEU A 580 3.20 -17.07 -4.87
CA LEU A 580 4.13 -16.21 -5.58
C LEU A 580 3.50 -14.85 -5.91
N LYS A 581 2.22 -14.84 -6.29
CA LYS A 581 1.42 -13.65 -6.62
C LYS A 581 0.22 -13.56 -5.69
N ILE A 582 0.05 -12.43 -5.02
CA ILE A 582 -1.09 -12.18 -4.14
C ILE A 582 -2.26 -11.66 -4.98
N VAL A 583 -2.08 -10.54 -5.68
CA VAL A 583 -3.14 -9.95 -6.50
C VAL A 583 -2.65 -9.74 -7.93
N GLU A 584 -3.51 -10.01 -8.91
CA GLU A 584 -3.39 -9.48 -10.25
C GLU A 584 -4.52 -8.48 -10.51
N GLU A 585 -4.18 -7.33 -11.10
CA GLU A 585 -5.13 -6.27 -11.42
C GLU A 585 -4.94 -5.78 -12.86
N SER A 586 -6.05 -5.63 -13.58
CA SER A 586 -6.14 -5.01 -14.90
C SER A 586 -7.36 -4.10 -14.96
N ARG A 587 -7.28 -3.00 -15.72
CA ARG A 587 -8.40 -2.08 -15.94
C ARG A 587 -8.48 -1.67 -17.39
N MET A 588 -9.69 -1.72 -17.96
CA MET A 588 -9.99 -1.17 -19.29
C MET A 588 -8.97 -1.57 -20.39
N GLY A 589 -8.55 -2.84 -20.40
CA GLY A 589 -7.59 -3.35 -21.39
C GLY A 589 -6.12 -2.96 -21.15
N SER A 590 -5.79 -2.42 -19.96
CA SER A 590 -4.41 -2.21 -19.54
C SER A 590 -3.62 -3.53 -19.48
N ALA A 591 -2.29 -3.42 -19.38
CA ALA A 591 -1.47 -4.54 -18.94
C ALA A 591 -1.96 -5.09 -17.59
N ILE A 592 -1.64 -6.35 -17.33
CA ILE A 592 -1.87 -7.00 -16.04
C ILE A 592 -0.71 -6.66 -15.11
N TYR A 593 -1.02 -6.11 -13.95
CA TYR A 593 -0.04 -5.84 -12.90
C TYR A 593 -0.17 -6.89 -11.81
N SER A 594 0.93 -7.27 -11.18
CA SER A 594 0.95 -8.30 -10.13
C SER A 594 1.57 -7.75 -8.85
N LEU A 595 0.90 -7.99 -7.72
CA LEU A 595 1.45 -7.80 -6.39
C LEU A 595 2.13 -9.12 -5.98
N MET A 596 3.45 -9.09 -5.84
CA MET A 596 4.21 -10.30 -5.54
C MET A 596 4.15 -10.61 -4.05
N GLY A 597 4.05 -11.90 -3.72
CA GLY A 597 4.08 -12.38 -2.35
C GLY A 597 5.44 -12.16 -1.68
N ALA A 598 6.53 -12.13 -2.45
CA ALA A 598 7.88 -11.87 -1.95
C ALA A 598 8.05 -10.45 -1.37
N ASP A 599 7.25 -9.47 -1.84
CA ASP A 599 7.32 -8.08 -1.42
C ASP A 599 6.47 -7.78 -0.17
N GLN A 600 5.72 -8.79 0.32
CA GLN A 600 4.86 -8.64 1.49
C GLN A 600 5.58 -9.02 2.79
N GLU A 601 5.15 -8.40 3.89
CA GLU A 601 5.57 -8.80 5.23
C GLU A 601 5.22 -10.28 5.46
N LYS A 602 6.13 -11.01 6.09
CA LYS A 602 5.97 -12.45 6.35
C LYS A 602 5.55 -12.69 7.78
N ASN A 603 4.62 -13.61 7.97
CA ASN A 603 4.28 -14.13 9.29
C ASN A 603 5.23 -15.26 9.73
N GLU A 604 5.02 -15.79 10.93
CA GLU A 604 5.83 -16.87 11.50
C GLU A 604 5.80 -18.16 10.66
N SER A 605 4.71 -18.41 9.92
CA SER A 605 4.64 -19.55 9.00
C SER A 605 5.40 -19.33 7.68
N GLY A 606 5.87 -18.11 7.40
CA GLY A 606 6.52 -17.71 6.15
C GLY A 606 5.56 -17.26 5.05
N GLY A 607 4.25 -17.24 5.30
CA GLY A 607 3.25 -16.73 4.37
C GLY A 607 3.11 -15.22 4.41
N ALA A 608 2.51 -14.64 3.37
CA ALA A 608 2.27 -13.20 3.27
C ALA A 608 1.24 -12.69 4.29
N MET A 609 1.47 -11.50 4.80
CA MET A 609 0.56 -10.75 5.66
C MET A 609 0.38 -9.33 5.13
N MET A 610 -0.86 -8.87 5.08
CA MET A 610 -1.21 -7.57 4.53
C MET A 610 -2.42 -6.97 5.23
N THR A 611 -2.34 -5.71 5.65
CA THR A 611 -3.43 -5.03 6.38
C THR A 611 -4.52 -4.52 5.43
N LEU A 612 -4.14 -3.99 4.26
CA LEU A 612 -5.05 -3.41 3.29
C LEU A 612 -4.50 -3.47 1.86
N TYR A 613 -5.30 -4.01 0.95
CA TYR A 613 -5.16 -3.82 -0.50
C TYR A 613 -6.41 -3.14 -1.06
N ASN A 614 -6.19 -2.17 -1.94
CA ASN A 614 -7.24 -1.48 -2.69
C ASN A 614 -6.92 -1.48 -4.18
N GLY A 615 -7.85 -2.02 -4.96
CA GLY A 615 -7.82 -2.03 -6.42
C GLY A 615 -9.21 -1.71 -6.96
N TYR A 616 -9.58 -0.42 -6.96
CA TYR A 616 -10.84 0.04 -7.56
C TYR A 616 -10.73 1.46 -8.13
N ALA A 617 -11.58 1.74 -9.13
CA ALA A 617 -11.77 3.07 -9.69
C ALA A 617 -13.04 3.70 -9.08
N PRO A 618 -12.97 4.84 -8.38
CA PRO A 618 -14.13 5.42 -7.68
C PRO A 618 -15.11 6.05 -8.67
N LYS A 619 -16.40 5.73 -8.53
CA LYS A 619 -17.45 6.28 -9.42
C LYS A 619 -18.01 7.65 -9.00
N GLN A 620 -17.86 8.05 -7.73
CA GLN A 620 -18.50 9.26 -7.17
C GLN A 620 -17.56 10.05 -6.27
N GLY A 621 -17.60 11.38 -6.35
CA GLY A 621 -16.75 12.32 -5.58
C GLY A 621 -15.90 13.23 -6.48
N PRO A 622 -15.27 14.27 -5.92
CA PRO A 622 -14.43 15.19 -6.69
C PRO A 622 -13.17 14.50 -7.19
N ASN A 623 -12.77 14.81 -8.44
CA ASN A 623 -11.49 14.37 -9.00
C ASN A 623 -10.35 15.27 -8.47
N GLU A 624 -9.25 14.68 -8.02
CA GLU A 624 -8.02 15.41 -7.74
C GLU A 624 -7.07 15.36 -8.95
N LYS A 625 -6.27 16.42 -9.16
CA LYS A 625 -5.30 16.41 -10.27
C LYS A 625 -4.21 15.35 -10.00
N PRO A 626 -3.71 14.65 -11.03
CA PRO A 626 -2.57 13.76 -10.88
C PRO A 626 -1.35 14.51 -10.29
N ILE A 627 -0.61 13.87 -9.41
CA ILE A 627 0.64 14.39 -8.86
C ILE A 627 1.81 13.73 -9.60
N ALA A 628 2.24 14.36 -10.69
CA ALA A 628 3.45 13.99 -11.40
C ALA A 628 4.71 14.44 -10.62
N LYS A 629 5.74 13.60 -10.59
CA LYS A 629 7.05 13.87 -9.98
C LYS A 629 8.15 13.32 -10.88
N MET A 630 9.27 14.03 -10.95
CA MET A 630 10.50 13.56 -11.61
C MET A 630 11.74 14.02 -10.85
N GLN A 631 12.93 13.53 -11.25
CA GLN A 631 14.20 14.03 -10.71
C GLN A 631 14.39 15.53 -11.00
N LYS A 632 14.86 16.31 -10.01
CA LYS A 632 14.91 17.78 -10.11
C LYS A 632 16.11 18.31 -10.89
N GLU A 633 17.27 17.71 -10.74
CA GLU A 633 18.50 18.11 -11.43
C GLU A 633 19.27 16.87 -11.88
N LEU A 634 19.68 16.87 -13.14
CA LEU A 634 20.38 15.77 -13.80
C LEU A 634 21.53 16.32 -14.64
N LEU A 635 22.57 15.51 -14.79
CA LEU A 635 23.78 15.84 -15.55
C LEU A 635 23.99 14.78 -16.63
N LEU A 636 24.19 15.22 -17.88
CA LEU A 636 24.49 14.36 -19.01
C LEU A 636 25.76 14.82 -19.71
N VAL A 637 26.62 13.86 -20.05
CA VAL A 637 27.75 14.06 -20.96
C VAL A 637 27.48 13.30 -22.26
N GLN A 638 27.29 14.02 -23.36
CA GLN A 638 27.07 13.45 -24.69
C GLN A 638 28.32 12.71 -25.18
N PRO A 639 28.20 11.62 -25.96
CA PRO A 639 27.00 11.14 -26.65
C PRO A 639 26.16 10.13 -25.84
N ASN A 640 26.36 10.04 -24.52
CA ASN A 640 25.58 9.13 -23.69
C ASN A 640 24.09 9.52 -23.68
N LYS A 641 23.25 8.60 -23.17
CA LYS A 641 21.83 8.84 -22.91
C LYS A 641 21.60 9.06 -21.42
N LEU A 642 20.59 9.84 -21.08
CA LEU A 642 20.15 10.05 -19.70
C LEU A 642 18.85 9.27 -19.46
N LYS A 643 18.83 8.42 -18.44
CA LYS A 643 17.60 7.74 -18.02
C LYS A 643 16.75 8.66 -17.15
N LEU A 644 15.51 8.92 -17.57
CA LEU A 644 14.51 9.67 -16.83
C LEU A 644 13.50 8.69 -16.23
N ASN A 645 13.15 8.89 -14.97
CA ASN A 645 12.12 8.09 -14.29
C ASN A 645 11.04 9.03 -13.77
N GLY A 646 9.81 8.78 -14.17
CA GLY A 646 8.63 9.51 -13.77
C GLY A 646 7.84 8.76 -12.72
N PHE A 647 7.20 9.49 -11.81
CA PHE A 647 6.29 8.93 -10.83
C PHE A 647 4.99 9.71 -10.84
N VAL A 648 3.85 9.02 -10.81
CA VAL A 648 2.53 9.63 -10.72
C VAL A 648 1.81 9.03 -9.52
N GLU A 649 1.24 9.90 -8.69
CA GLU A 649 0.25 9.54 -7.68
C GLU A 649 -1.10 10.12 -8.11
N ASP A 650 -2.13 9.30 -8.04
CA ASP A 650 -3.47 9.64 -8.53
C ASP A 650 -4.52 8.88 -7.70
N ASP A 651 -5.71 9.44 -7.57
CA ASP A 651 -6.79 8.88 -6.76
C ASP A 651 -7.61 7.80 -7.50
N GLY A 652 -7.25 7.50 -8.74
CA GLY A 652 -7.90 6.49 -9.58
C GLY A 652 -9.23 6.95 -10.17
N ARG A 653 -9.57 8.24 -10.07
CA ARG A 653 -10.73 8.85 -10.72
C ARG A 653 -10.36 9.28 -12.15
N GLY A 654 -11.18 10.13 -12.75
CA GLY A 654 -11.11 10.47 -14.16
C GLY A 654 -11.47 9.27 -15.04
N ASP A 655 -10.59 8.90 -15.96
CA ASP A 655 -10.77 7.74 -16.84
C ASP A 655 -10.62 6.39 -16.10
N GLY A 656 -10.19 6.39 -14.83
CA GLY A 656 -10.13 5.18 -14.00
C GLY A 656 -9.03 4.19 -14.40
N LEU A 657 -8.06 4.65 -15.19
CA LEU A 657 -6.98 3.84 -15.74
C LEU A 657 -6.03 3.31 -14.67
N CYS A 658 -5.41 2.17 -14.94
CA CYS A 658 -4.46 1.58 -14.01
C CYS A 658 -3.19 2.42 -13.82
N ARG A 659 -2.71 3.01 -14.93
CA ARG A 659 -1.63 4.00 -14.99
C ARG A 659 -2.16 5.19 -15.76
N VAL A 660 -1.98 6.39 -15.20
CA VAL A 660 -2.36 7.62 -15.89
C VAL A 660 -1.44 7.81 -17.10
N PRO A 661 -1.95 8.16 -18.29
CA PRO A 661 -1.13 8.52 -19.45
C PRO A 661 -0.16 9.66 -19.13
N VAL A 662 1.09 9.50 -19.57
CA VAL A 662 2.16 10.48 -19.30
C VAL A 662 2.80 10.96 -20.59
N VAL A 663 3.40 12.15 -20.54
CA VAL A 663 4.18 12.72 -21.64
C VAL A 663 5.42 13.42 -21.12
N TRP A 664 6.57 13.04 -21.66
CA TRP A 664 7.84 13.76 -21.55
C TRP A 664 7.97 14.78 -22.68
N LYS A 665 8.37 16.01 -22.33
CA LYS A 665 8.61 17.06 -23.31
C LYS A 665 9.77 17.96 -22.92
N LYS A 666 10.55 18.41 -23.92
CA LYS A 666 11.44 19.56 -23.76
C LYS A 666 10.60 20.84 -23.64
N ALA A 667 10.61 21.48 -22.46
CA ALA A 667 10.00 22.79 -22.28
C ALA A 667 10.88 23.90 -22.86
N THR A 668 12.15 23.93 -22.46
CA THR A 668 13.15 24.91 -22.94
C THR A 668 14.51 24.26 -23.09
N GLY A 669 15.35 24.79 -23.98
CA GLY A 669 16.75 24.39 -24.15
C GLY A 669 17.23 24.52 -25.59
N PRO A 670 18.56 24.64 -25.79
CA PRO A 670 19.15 25.09 -27.05
C PRO A 670 19.00 24.10 -28.22
N GLY A 671 19.15 22.79 -28.00
CA GLY A 671 19.05 21.76 -29.05
C GLY A 671 17.77 20.92 -29.00
N LEU A 672 17.71 19.88 -29.85
CA LEU A 672 16.67 18.86 -29.78
C LEU A 672 16.85 17.99 -28.54
N ALA A 673 15.74 17.55 -27.97
CA ALA A 673 15.71 16.46 -26.99
C ALA A 673 14.90 15.32 -27.60
N THR A 674 15.50 14.15 -27.74
CA THR A 674 14.88 12.98 -28.35
C THR A 674 14.67 11.93 -27.27
N PHE A 675 13.41 11.61 -27.01
CA PHE A 675 13.02 10.58 -26.06
C PHE A 675 12.87 9.24 -26.80
N SER A 676 13.35 8.14 -26.22
CA SER A 676 13.13 6.81 -26.77
C SER A 676 11.63 6.46 -26.83
N ASP A 677 10.90 6.85 -25.79
CA ASP A 677 9.44 6.82 -25.74
C ASP A 677 8.94 7.94 -24.83
N SER A 678 8.39 9.01 -25.42
CA SER A 678 7.88 10.14 -24.65
C SER A 678 6.65 9.79 -23.79
N MET A 679 5.99 8.65 -24.01
CA MET A 679 4.77 8.26 -23.29
C MET A 679 5.02 7.19 -22.21
N SER A 680 6.28 6.77 -22.02
CA SER A 680 6.67 5.85 -20.96
C SER A 680 7.01 6.59 -19.66
N TYR A 681 6.74 5.97 -18.50
CA TYR A 681 7.19 6.48 -17.19
C TYR A 681 8.71 6.50 -17.10
N ASP A 682 9.37 5.47 -17.65
CA ASP A 682 10.82 5.38 -17.75
C ASP A 682 11.24 5.51 -19.21
N THR A 683 12.06 6.51 -19.54
CA THR A 683 12.55 6.74 -20.90
C THR A 683 14.00 7.17 -20.88
N ASP A 684 14.72 6.85 -21.95
CA ASP A 684 15.99 7.50 -22.23
C ASP A 684 15.74 8.81 -22.98
N VAL A 685 16.58 9.82 -22.72
CA VAL A 685 16.63 11.05 -23.48
C VAL A 685 18.05 11.32 -23.98
N THR A 686 18.16 11.75 -25.23
CA THR A 686 19.38 12.32 -25.81
C THR A 686 19.16 13.77 -26.18
N PHE A 687 20.26 14.51 -26.25
CA PHE A 687 20.25 15.90 -26.68
C PHE A 687 21.23 16.07 -27.84
N THR A 688 21.04 17.10 -28.66
CA THR A 688 21.93 17.40 -29.80
C THR A 688 22.95 18.48 -29.49
N ALA A 689 22.73 19.30 -28.47
CA ALA A 689 23.62 20.42 -28.13
C ALA A 689 23.84 20.55 -26.62
N SER A 690 25.02 21.06 -26.24
CA SER A 690 25.33 21.42 -24.85
C SER A 690 24.48 22.60 -24.37
N GLY A 691 24.20 22.65 -23.07
CA GLY A 691 23.47 23.74 -22.42
C GLY A 691 22.48 23.26 -21.37
N ARG A 692 21.59 24.18 -20.94
CA ARG A 692 20.58 23.93 -19.91
C ARG A 692 19.23 23.63 -20.55
N TYR A 693 18.65 22.49 -20.17
CA TYR A 693 17.33 22.08 -20.61
C TYR A 693 16.38 22.02 -19.42
N ASN A 694 15.13 22.42 -19.63
CA ASN A 694 14.02 22.08 -18.76
C ASN A 694 13.22 20.99 -19.44
N VAL A 695 13.08 19.85 -18.78
CA VAL A 695 12.27 18.73 -19.22
C VAL A 695 11.05 18.64 -18.32
N THR A 696 9.87 18.56 -18.91
CA THR A 696 8.60 18.47 -18.19
C THR A 696 8.04 17.06 -18.33
N PHE A 697 7.61 16.50 -17.21
CA PHE A 697 6.87 15.25 -17.10
C PHE A 697 5.42 15.57 -16.76
N THR A 698 4.50 15.26 -17.66
CA THR A 698 3.08 15.57 -17.53
C THR A 698 2.27 14.29 -17.38
N ALA A 699 1.25 14.29 -16.55
CA ALA A 699 0.30 13.20 -16.36
C ALA A 699 -1.13 13.74 -16.53
N ASN A 700 -1.97 13.03 -17.28
CA ASN A 700 -3.35 13.44 -17.57
C ASN A 700 -4.31 12.26 -17.40
N ASP A 701 -5.24 12.37 -16.45
CA ASP A 701 -6.24 11.34 -16.10
C ASP A 701 -7.52 11.39 -16.96
N GLY A 702 -7.51 12.20 -18.02
CA GLY A 702 -8.66 12.48 -18.91
C GLY A 702 -9.44 13.75 -18.54
N TYR A 703 -9.30 14.24 -17.30
CA TYR A 703 -10.09 15.34 -16.76
C TYR A 703 -9.24 16.50 -16.23
N GLN A 704 -8.10 16.18 -15.60
CA GLN A 704 -7.14 17.11 -15.02
C GLN A 704 -5.71 16.72 -15.41
N THR A 705 -4.81 17.70 -15.30
CA THR A 705 -3.40 17.52 -15.68
C THR A 705 -2.47 17.96 -14.56
N GLY A 706 -1.56 17.08 -14.18
CA GLY A 706 -0.42 17.36 -13.33
C GLY A 706 0.87 17.43 -14.13
N ALA A 707 1.82 18.26 -13.69
CA ALA A 707 3.13 18.31 -14.31
C ALA A 707 4.23 18.61 -13.30
N ASP A 708 5.41 18.06 -13.54
CA ASP A 708 6.65 18.42 -12.87
C ASP A 708 7.72 18.77 -13.90
N THR A 709 8.68 19.61 -13.52
CA THR A 709 9.78 20.03 -14.40
C THR A 709 11.11 19.85 -13.70
N GLY A 710 12.03 19.15 -14.36
CA GLY A 710 13.42 18.96 -13.94
C GLY A 710 14.39 19.67 -14.88
N LYS A 711 15.58 19.98 -14.36
CA LYS A 711 16.67 20.59 -15.13
C LYS A 711 17.67 19.53 -15.55
N VAL A 712 18.07 19.57 -16.81
CA VAL A 712 19.15 18.74 -17.34
C VAL A 712 20.28 19.64 -17.81
N TYR A 713 21.47 19.41 -17.27
CA TYR A 713 22.70 20.04 -17.72
C TYR A 713 23.41 19.11 -18.69
N VAL A 714 23.56 19.55 -19.93
CA VAL A 714 24.14 18.75 -21.02
C VAL A 714 25.49 19.35 -21.41
N PHE A 715 26.51 18.50 -21.44
CA PHE A 715 27.86 18.85 -21.84
C PHE A 715 28.38 17.84 -22.87
N ASP A 716 29.35 18.24 -23.69
CA ASP A 716 29.97 17.38 -24.69
C ASP A 716 31.22 16.71 -24.12
N LYS A 717 31.29 15.36 -24.15
CA LYS A 717 32.47 14.61 -23.65
C LYS A 717 33.77 15.15 -24.22
N ARG A 718 33.76 15.58 -25.49
CA ARG A 718 34.97 16.01 -26.21
C ARG A 718 35.70 17.19 -25.57
N TYR A 719 34.99 17.97 -24.76
CA TYR A 719 35.47 19.25 -24.25
C TYR A 719 35.24 19.44 -22.75
N THR A 720 34.73 18.41 -22.06
CA THR A 720 34.80 18.32 -20.60
C THR A 720 36.14 17.75 -20.18
N THR A 721 36.66 18.11 -19.00
CA THR A 721 37.92 17.55 -18.52
C THR A 721 37.79 16.13 -17.98
N LEU A 722 36.60 15.52 -18.01
CA LEU A 722 36.34 14.17 -17.48
C LEU A 722 37.28 13.08 -18.04
N ASP A 723 37.62 13.15 -19.34
CA ASP A 723 38.56 12.22 -19.98
C ASP A 723 39.99 12.75 -19.93
N HIS A 724 40.70 12.41 -18.87
CA HIS A 724 42.05 12.90 -18.57
C HIS A 724 43.17 12.12 -19.30
N SER A 725 42.86 11.27 -20.30
CA SER A 725 43.76 10.18 -20.70
C SER A 725 44.26 10.13 -22.15
N GLY A 726 44.08 11.19 -22.93
CA GLY A 726 44.78 11.31 -24.22
C GLY A 726 44.32 10.30 -25.28
N ASP A 727 43.02 9.99 -25.33
CA ASP A 727 42.35 9.25 -26.42
C ASP A 727 42.27 10.07 -27.74
N ASN A 728 43.25 10.95 -28.00
CA ASN A 728 43.29 11.94 -29.09
C ASN A 728 42.08 12.89 -29.13
N VAL A 729 41.31 12.97 -28.04
CA VAL A 729 40.25 13.95 -27.86
C VAL A 729 40.86 15.20 -27.21
N PRO A 730 40.54 16.42 -27.65
CA PRO A 730 41.11 17.65 -27.09
C PRO A 730 40.52 18.05 -25.72
N SER A 731 40.18 17.07 -24.88
CA SER A 731 39.66 17.32 -23.54
C SER A 731 40.74 17.95 -22.68
N GLY A 732 40.37 18.98 -21.93
CA GLY A 732 41.28 19.66 -21.06
C GLY A 732 41.89 18.75 -20.00
N ARG A 733 43.21 18.81 -19.83
CA ARG A 733 43.87 18.10 -18.73
C ARG A 733 43.50 18.77 -17.41
N GLY A 734 42.65 18.12 -16.61
CA GLY A 734 42.58 18.37 -15.17
C GLY A 734 43.82 17.83 -14.46
N MET A 735 44.49 18.66 -13.69
CA MET A 735 45.68 18.35 -12.92
C MET A 735 45.42 18.76 -11.47
N ASP A 736 45.32 17.79 -10.58
CA ASP A 736 45.10 18.03 -9.16
C ASP A 736 46.42 17.93 -8.40
N ALA A 737 46.65 18.85 -7.46
CA ALA A 737 47.74 18.79 -6.49
C ALA A 737 47.23 19.29 -5.13
N TRP A 738 47.62 18.61 -4.04
CA TRP A 738 47.23 18.94 -2.67
C TRP A 738 48.42 19.50 -1.88
N ILE A 739 48.20 20.44 -0.95
CA ILE A 739 49.32 21.02 -0.17
C ILE A 739 48.91 21.37 1.28
N SER A 740 49.70 20.88 2.26
CA SER A 740 49.49 20.91 3.71
C SER A 740 50.63 21.58 4.49
N GLN A 741 50.39 21.91 5.76
CA GLN A 741 51.35 22.56 6.68
C GLN A 741 52.26 21.57 7.46
N PHE A 742 51.98 20.25 7.41
CA PHE A 742 52.76 19.23 8.14
C PHE A 742 54.05 18.83 7.41
N ASP A 743 54.08 18.94 6.08
CA ASP A 743 55.23 18.63 5.23
C ASP A 743 55.40 19.68 4.12
N ASN A 744 55.75 20.90 4.53
CA ASN A 744 55.81 22.09 3.68
C ASN A 744 56.60 21.96 2.36
N TYR A 745 57.44 20.93 2.23
CA TYR A 745 58.40 20.72 1.16
C TYR A 745 58.10 19.51 0.25
N SER A 746 57.08 18.71 0.55
CA SER A 746 56.73 17.52 -0.23
C SER A 746 55.57 17.81 -1.20
N PRO A 747 55.74 17.52 -2.50
CA PRO A 747 54.64 17.53 -3.47
C PRO A 747 53.71 16.32 -3.29
N HIS A 748 52.40 16.52 -3.40
CA HIS A 748 51.37 15.46 -3.23
C HIS A 748 50.52 15.19 -4.49
N SER A 749 51.11 15.36 -5.68
CA SER A 749 50.40 15.16 -6.96
C SER A 749 50.13 13.68 -7.32
N SER A 750 50.73 12.75 -6.58
CA SER A 750 50.55 11.31 -6.72
C SER A 750 49.55 10.70 -5.72
N ASP A 751 49.05 11.48 -4.77
CA ASP A 751 48.09 11.01 -3.77
C ASP A 751 46.76 10.65 -4.40
N THR A 752 46.15 9.55 -3.95
CA THR A 752 44.81 9.10 -4.41
C THR A 752 43.66 9.82 -3.69
N ALA A 753 43.92 10.41 -2.52
CA ALA A 753 42.94 11.16 -1.74
C ALA A 753 43.56 12.50 -1.31
N LEU A 754 42.84 13.59 -1.58
CA LEU A 754 43.29 14.96 -1.32
C LEU A 754 42.54 15.51 -0.09
N ARG A 755 43.28 15.95 0.93
CA ARG A 755 42.73 16.32 2.24
C ARG A 755 42.44 17.81 2.38
N VAL A 756 41.22 18.28 2.13
CA VAL A 756 40.88 19.68 2.47
C VAL A 756 40.62 19.78 3.97
N ALA A 757 41.33 20.66 4.66
CA ALA A 757 41.20 20.80 6.11
C ALA A 757 41.27 22.24 6.57
N ASN A 758 40.50 22.55 7.62
CA ASN A 758 40.59 23.77 8.40
C ASN A 758 40.72 23.37 9.87
N ILE A 759 41.95 23.09 10.32
CA ILE A 759 42.23 22.67 11.69
C ILE A 759 42.99 23.81 12.37
N LYS A 760 42.92 23.87 13.70
CA LYS A 760 43.71 24.84 14.46
C LYS A 760 45.19 24.60 14.18
N ASP A 761 45.88 25.66 13.73
CA ASP A 761 47.31 25.67 13.38
C ASP A 761 47.71 24.88 12.11
N GLU A 762 46.75 24.30 11.35
CA GLU A 762 47.00 23.57 10.10
C GLU A 762 45.90 23.80 9.03
N ALA A 763 46.28 24.07 7.78
CA ALA A 763 45.35 24.11 6.65
C ALA A 763 45.78 23.22 5.48
N GLY A 764 44.81 22.51 4.90
CA GLY A 764 44.98 21.73 3.66
C GLY A 764 44.26 22.41 2.50
N LYS A 765 44.99 22.72 1.43
CA LYS A 765 44.47 23.40 0.22
C LYS A 765 44.68 22.50 -1.00
N ILE A 766 43.72 22.52 -1.93
CA ILE A 766 43.84 21.78 -3.19
C ILE A 766 43.89 22.77 -4.35
N TYR A 767 44.79 22.52 -5.28
CA TYR A 767 44.95 23.24 -6.53
C TYR A 767 44.51 22.31 -7.68
N LEU A 768 43.46 22.71 -8.40
CA LEU A 768 42.94 22.00 -9.58
C LEU A 768 43.22 22.85 -10.81
N LYS A 769 44.04 22.36 -11.74
CA LYS A 769 44.43 23.09 -12.95
C LYS A 769 43.78 22.44 -14.18
N PHE A 770 43.18 23.25 -15.05
CA PHE A 770 42.46 22.81 -16.24
C PHE A 770 43.05 23.47 -17.49
N ASP A 771 43.38 22.68 -18.51
CA ASP A 771 43.81 23.15 -19.83
C ASP A 771 42.63 23.28 -20.77
N LEU A 772 42.28 24.48 -21.25
CA LEU A 772 41.12 24.66 -22.15
C LEU A 772 41.51 25.08 -23.57
N SER A 773 42.78 24.86 -23.96
CA SER A 773 43.36 25.31 -25.22
C SER A 773 42.64 24.81 -26.47
N ALA A 774 41.97 23.66 -26.37
CA ALA A 774 41.37 22.99 -27.52
C ALA A 774 39.85 23.12 -27.63
N LEU A 775 39.25 24.08 -26.91
CA LEU A 775 37.86 24.45 -27.11
C LEU A 775 37.66 25.02 -28.54
N PRO A 776 36.63 24.57 -29.29
CA PRO A 776 36.43 24.97 -30.69
C PRO A 776 35.80 26.38 -30.82
N GLY A 777 35.36 26.97 -29.71
CA GLY A 777 34.81 28.31 -29.67
C GLY A 777 34.71 28.83 -28.23
N PRO A 778 34.18 30.06 -28.05
CA PRO A 778 34.10 30.68 -26.73
C PRO A 778 33.17 29.91 -25.80
N LEU A 779 33.58 29.88 -24.53
CA LEU A 779 32.82 29.28 -23.44
C LEU A 779 31.61 30.15 -23.08
N PHE A 780 30.45 29.53 -22.89
CA PHE A 780 29.26 30.21 -22.38
C PHE A 780 28.78 29.67 -21.02
N ASP A 781 29.32 28.53 -20.59
CA ASP A 781 28.89 27.87 -19.35
C ASP A 781 30.01 27.02 -18.73
N ALA A 782 30.12 27.02 -17.40
CA ALA A 782 31.06 26.18 -16.67
C ALA A 782 30.45 25.61 -15.38
N GLY A 783 30.77 24.35 -15.07
CA GLY A 783 30.40 23.71 -13.81
C GLY A 783 31.52 22.81 -13.30
N LEU A 784 31.80 22.85 -11.99
CA LEU A 784 32.78 22.00 -11.33
C LEU A 784 32.06 20.89 -10.57
N LYS A 785 32.45 19.63 -10.77
CA LYS A 785 31.99 18.50 -9.99
C LYS A 785 33.15 17.86 -9.23
N LEU A 786 32.91 17.52 -7.97
CA LEU A 786 33.84 16.77 -7.13
C LEU A 786 33.21 15.44 -6.75
N GLU A 787 33.99 14.37 -6.87
CA GLU A 787 33.59 13.04 -6.43
C GLU A 787 34.17 12.76 -5.02
N PHE A 788 33.37 12.10 -4.18
CA PHE A 788 33.67 11.88 -2.77
C PHE A 788 33.12 10.55 -2.29
N ASP A 789 33.68 10.03 -1.19
CA ASP A 789 33.16 8.83 -0.54
C ASP A 789 31.93 9.19 0.32
N THR A 790 30.75 8.75 -0.12
CA THR A 790 29.48 9.06 0.53
C THR A 790 29.39 8.54 1.96
N ASP A 791 30.03 7.42 2.29
CA ASP A 791 29.94 6.80 3.61
C ASP A 791 30.78 7.56 4.64
N SER A 792 31.79 8.29 4.17
CA SER A 792 32.68 9.10 5.01
C SER A 792 32.05 10.42 5.48
N ILE A 793 30.95 10.89 4.85
CA ILE A 793 30.36 12.22 5.08
C ILE A 793 28.97 12.11 5.70
N LYS A 794 28.87 12.30 7.03
CA LYS A 794 27.59 12.24 7.76
C LYS A 794 26.78 13.55 7.73
N LYS A 795 27.43 14.68 7.46
CA LYS A 795 26.82 16.03 7.39
C LYS A 795 27.39 16.80 6.20
N PRO A 796 26.64 17.73 5.60
CA PRO A 796 27.14 18.53 4.49
C PRO A 796 28.42 19.28 4.86
N VAL A 797 29.41 19.30 3.95
CA VAL A 797 30.68 20.04 4.11
C VAL A 797 30.78 21.13 3.06
N GLN A 798 31.27 22.31 3.42
CA GLN A 798 31.41 23.44 2.50
C GLN A 798 32.88 23.74 2.19
N LEU A 799 33.19 23.92 0.90
CA LEU A 799 34.50 24.35 0.42
C LEU A 799 34.39 25.66 -0.37
N ASN A 800 35.25 26.62 -0.08
CA ASN A 800 35.44 27.81 -0.90
C ASN A 800 36.15 27.43 -2.20
N ILE A 801 35.72 28.02 -3.31
CA ILE A 801 36.38 27.90 -4.62
C ILE A 801 36.92 29.27 -5.02
N PHE A 802 38.23 29.33 -5.27
CA PHE A 802 38.91 30.51 -5.81
C PHE A 802 39.49 30.20 -7.19
N GLY A 803 39.62 31.20 -8.06
CA GLY A 803 40.29 31.10 -9.36
C GLY A 803 41.53 31.98 -9.39
N LEU A 804 42.69 31.41 -9.75
CA LEU A 804 43.95 32.14 -9.82
C LEU A 804 43.96 33.10 -11.02
N LYS A 805 44.32 34.37 -10.80
CA LYS A 805 44.27 35.45 -11.80
C LYS A 805 45.49 35.42 -12.73
N GLU A 806 45.27 35.57 -14.04
CA GLU A 806 46.34 35.72 -15.03
C GLU A 806 46.12 36.95 -15.93
N THR A 807 46.16 38.15 -15.34
CA THR A 807 45.69 39.38 -16.04
C THR A 807 46.78 40.39 -16.45
N SER A 808 48.07 40.17 -16.15
CA SER A 808 49.20 41.00 -16.61
C SER A 808 50.55 40.26 -16.49
N LYS A 809 51.60 40.77 -17.15
CA LYS A 809 53.00 40.28 -17.01
C LYS A 809 53.55 40.42 -15.58
N ASP A 810 52.92 41.24 -14.73
CA ASP A 810 53.36 41.56 -13.36
C ASP A 810 52.66 40.68 -12.30
N MET A 811 51.72 39.82 -12.71
CA MET A 811 51.21 38.71 -11.90
C MET A 811 52.09 37.46 -12.06
N SER A 812 53.40 37.66 -12.05
CA SER A 812 54.37 36.65 -11.63
C SER A 812 54.16 36.45 -10.12
N PHE A 813 53.78 35.25 -9.69
CA PHE A 813 53.25 35.02 -8.34
C PHE A 813 54.31 35.09 -7.22
N GLY A 814 55.10 36.16 -7.12
CA GLY A 814 56.07 36.43 -6.04
C GLY A 814 57.44 35.78 -6.25
N GLU A 815 58.48 36.36 -5.64
CA GLU A 815 59.84 35.78 -5.64
C GLU A 815 59.75 34.33 -5.12
N ASP A 816 60.15 33.37 -5.95
CA ASP A 816 60.18 31.91 -5.71
C ASP A 816 58.88 31.08 -5.79
N ARG A 817 57.78 31.56 -6.40
CA ARG A 817 56.59 30.71 -6.71
C ARG A 817 56.48 30.35 -8.20
N LEU A 818 56.00 29.14 -8.50
CA LEU A 818 56.13 28.49 -9.82
C LEU A 818 55.20 29.01 -10.96
N GLY A 819 54.82 30.30 -10.98
CA GLY A 819 54.03 30.86 -12.11
C GLY A 819 52.62 30.27 -12.22
N ILE A 820 51.99 30.22 -13.41
CA ILE A 820 50.81 29.37 -13.70
C ILE A 820 51.18 28.08 -14.44
N ASP A 821 52.42 27.98 -14.94
CA ASP A 821 52.95 26.91 -15.78
C ASP A 821 53.76 25.85 -14.99
N TRP A 822 53.56 25.78 -13.67
CA TRP A 822 54.27 24.83 -12.81
C TRP A 822 53.99 23.37 -13.17
N LYS A 823 54.98 22.50 -12.89
CA LYS A 823 54.78 21.05 -12.84
C LYS A 823 54.16 20.64 -11.52
N ASP A 824 53.31 19.63 -11.58
CA ASP A 824 52.57 19.08 -10.44
C ASP A 824 53.46 18.45 -9.37
N ASP A 825 54.62 17.93 -9.74
CA ASP A 825 55.64 17.40 -8.83
C ASP A 825 56.55 18.46 -8.19
N GLU A 826 56.33 19.75 -8.47
CA GLU A 826 57.15 20.84 -7.92
C GLU A 826 56.33 21.74 -6.95
N LEU A 827 55.01 21.56 -6.86
CA LEU A 827 54.13 22.37 -6.00
C LEU A 827 54.24 21.93 -4.53
N THR A 828 54.58 22.88 -3.64
CA THR A 828 54.77 22.70 -2.19
C THR A 828 54.12 23.84 -1.41
N TRP A 829 54.04 23.77 -0.06
CA TRP A 829 53.36 24.81 0.74
C TRP A 829 54.04 26.17 0.63
N GLU A 830 55.37 26.15 0.57
CA GLU A 830 56.21 27.34 0.52
C GLU A 830 56.04 28.13 -0.79
N ASN A 831 55.86 27.43 -1.91
CA ASN A 831 55.83 28.01 -3.26
C ASN A 831 54.42 28.05 -3.88
N ALA A 832 53.36 27.67 -3.14
CA ALA A 832 51.99 27.66 -3.65
C ALA A 832 51.44 29.08 -3.95
N PRO A 833 50.89 29.34 -5.15
CA PRO A 833 50.42 30.67 -5.54
C PRO A 833 49.15 31.06 -4.78
N ALA A 834 48.99 32.36 -4.53
CA ALA A 834 47.91 32.96 -3.73
C ALA A 834 47.76 32.40 -2.29
N ASN A 835 48.72 31.59 -1.82
CA ASN A 835 48.75 31.09 -0.45
C ASN A 835 49.18 32.20 0.53
N ILE A 836 48.42 32.38 1.63
CA ILE A 836 48.78 33.23 2.77
C ILE A 836 49.39 32.34 3.85
N ARG A 837 50.64 32.64 4.26
CA ARG A 837 51.32 31.96 5.36
C ARG A 837 50.62 32.32 6.68
N ASP A 838 50.36 31.31 7.52
CA ASP A 838 49.76 31.43 8.86
C ASP A 838 48.26 31.78 8.94
N GLN A 839 47.51 31.64 7.84
CA GLN A 839 46.04 31.69 7.87
C GLN A 839 45.42 30.35 7.49
N THR A 840 44.61 29.80 8.40
CA THR A 840 43.84 28.57 8.16
C THR A 840 42.69 28.84 7.17
N GLY A 841 41.94 27.79 6.82
CA GLY A 841 40.70 27.93 6.06
C GLY A 841 39.66 28.79 6.81
N GLY A 842 38.40 28.70 6.39
CA GLY A 842 37.32 29.46 7.02
C GLY A 842 36.33 30.03 6.02
N GLN A 843 35.26 30.61 6.51
CA GLN A 843 34.27 31.27 5.66
C GLN A 843 34.87 32.50 4.96
N PHE A 844 34.80 32.54 3.64
CA PHE A 844 35.17 33.74 2.89
C PHE A 844 34.11 34.83 3.05
N ASN A 845 34.54 36.04 3.42
CA ASN A 845 33.64 37.19 3.55
C ASN A 845 33.68 38.04 2.28
N ILE A 846 32.66 37.88 1.43
CA ILE A 846 32.54 38.58 0.14
C ILE A 846 32.59 40.11 0.31
N ARG A 847 31.96 40.66 1.37
CA ARG A 847 31.93 42.12 1.59
C ARG A 847 33.29 42.70 1.98
N LYS A 848 34.07 41.93 2.75
CA LYS A 848 35.41 42.34 3.22
C LYS A 848 36.52 41.89 2.27
N ASN A 849 36.19 41.17 1.20
CA ASN A 849 37.12 40.56 0.25
C ASN A 849 38.32 39.86 0.93
N SER A 850 38.04 39.13 2.02
CA SER A 850 39.04 38.48 2.88
C SER A 850 38.47 37.25 3.57
N GLY A 851 39.35 36.33 3.98
CA GLY A 851 39.02 35.04 4.59
C GLY A 851 39.37 33.84 3.71
N GLY A 852 39.10 32.63 4.19
CA GLY A 852 39.32 31.39 3.44
C GLY A 852 40.78 31.00 3.18
N GLY A 853 41.76 31.74 3.74
CA GLY A 853 43.19 31.44 3.67
C GLY A 853 43.84 31.73 2.31
N ILE A 854 43.20 32.51 1.43
CA ILE A 854 43.69 32.82 0.08
C ILE A 854 43.88 34.33 -0.09
N ASP A 855 44.99 34.72 -0.72
CA ASP A 855 45.27 36.11 -1.08
C ASP A 855 44.44 36.54 -2.29
N THR A 856 43.43 37.38 -2.03
CA THR A 856 42.49 37.89 -3.03
C THR A 856 43.13 38.87 -4.02
N LYS A 857 44.36 39.33 -3.76
CA LYS A 857 45.16 40.04 -4.76
C LYS A 857 45.42 39.16 -5.98
N TYR A 858 45.66 37.87 -5.76
CA TYR A 858 46.08 36.91 -6.79
C TYR A 858 44.99 35.92 -7.19
N ALA A 859 43.88 35.83 -6.45
CA ALA A 859 42.76 34.95 -6.79
C ALA A 859 41.39 35.64 -6.64
N ASP A 860 40.42 35.23 -7.46
CA ASP A 860 39.03 35.64 -7.36
C ASP A 860 38.19 34.56 -6.67
N PHE A 861 37.29 34.96 -5.77
CA PHE A 861 36.33 34.02 -5.19
C PHE A 861 35.21 33.69 -6.19
N LEU A 862 35.04 32.41 -6.50
CA LEU A 862 34.10 31.93 -7.53
C LEU A 862 32.80 31.33 -6.95
N GLY A 863 32.83 30.93 -5.68
CA GLY A 863 31.65 30.42 -4.96
C GLY A 863 31.99 29.41 -3.87
N ILE A 864 30.95 28.75 -3.35
CA ILE A 864 31.06 27.69 -2.37
C ILE A 864 30.45 26.42 -2.95
N ILE A 865 31.20 25.33 -2.95
CA ILE A 865 30.67 24.00 -3.26
C ILE A 865 30.30 23.30 -1.95
N THR A 866 29.10 22.72 -1.90
CA THR A 866 28.66 21.94 -0.73
C THR A 866 28.68 20.46 -1.08
N ILE A 867 29.49 19.69 -0.38
CA ILE A 867 29.51 18.24 -0.46
C ILE A 867 28.35 17.71 0.37
N ASN A 868 27.27 17.32 -0.31
CA ASN A 868 26.06 16.81 0.33
C ASN A 868 25.65 15.46 -0.31
N PRO A 869 25.79 14.33 0.41
CA PRO A 869 25.40 13.01 -0.09
C PRO A 869 23.91 12.91 -0.48
N LYS A 870 23.06 13.82 0.01
CA LYS A 870 21.61 13.83 -0.27
C LYS A 870 21.22 14.77 -1.42
N ALA A 871 22.15 15.54 -1.98
CA ALA A 871 21.87 16.44 -3.10
C ALA A 871 21.87 15.67 -4.43
N PRO A 872 21.00 16.00 -5.41
CA PRO A 872 20.87 15.24 -6.66
C PRO A 872 22.16 15.06 -7.47
N LEU A 873 23.05 16.07 -7.43
CA LEU A 873 24.35 16.05 -8.13
C LEU A 873 25.55 15.92 -7.16
N GLY A 874 25.30 15.67 -5.86
CA GLY A 874 26.33 15.62 -4.84
C GLY A 874 27.04 16.98 -4.66
N ALA A 875 28.34 17.02 -4.98
CA ALA A 875 29.17 18.21 -4.93
C ALA A 875 29.32 18.81 -6.34
N PHE A 876 28.41 19.71 -6.71
CA PHE A 876 28.41 20.38 -8.00
C PHE A 876 28.28 21.90 -7.82
N LEU A 877 29.23 22.66 -8.36
CA LEU A 877 29.22 24.12 -8.36
C LEU A 877 29.04 24.64 -9.79
N ARG A 878 28.05 25.52 -9.96
CA ARG A 878 27.86 26.24 -11.22
C ARG A 878 27.31 27.63 -10.94
N THR A 879 28.14 28.64 -11.13
CA THR A 879 27.82 30.04 -10.85
C THR A 879 28.17 30.93 -12.05
N PRO A 880 27.52 32.11 -12.19
CA PRO A 880 27.95 33.11 -13.16
C PRO A 880 29.42 33.49 -12.97
N THR A 881 29.89 33.66 -11.72
CA THR A 881 31.29 34.01 -11.43
C THR A 881 32.28 32.94 -11.89
N LEU A 882 31.96 31.66 -11.70
CA LEU A 882 32.76 30.55 -12.21
C LEU A 882 32.83 30.60 -13.75
N THR A 883 31.68 30.80 -14.40
CA THR A 883 31.59 30.89 -15.86
C THR A 883 32.39 32.08 -16.40
N GLU A 884 32.24 33.25 -15.80
CA GLU A 884 32.95 34.47 -16.19
C GLU A 884 34.46 34.37 -15.95
N PHE A 885 34.91 33.62 -14.93
CA PHE A 885 36.34 33.33 -14.74
C PHE A 885 36.91 32.57 -15.94
N PHE A 886 36.25 31.48 -16.36
CA PHE A 886 36.72 30.68 -17.50
C PHE A 886 36.51 31.34 -18.87
N LYS A 887 35.69 32.39 -18.97
CA LYS A 887 35.59 33.21 -20.20
C LYS A 887 36.77 34.16 -20.40
N ARG A 888 37.52 34.49 -19.34
CA ARG A 888 38.64 35.44 -19.44
C ARG A 888 39.78 34.80 -20.22
N LYS A 889 40.41 35.58 -21.09
CA LYS A 889 41.59 35.12 -21.83
C LYS A 889 42.81 35.08 -20.91
N HIS A 890 43.20 33.86 -20.52
CA HIS A 890 44.46 33.56 -19.87
C HIS A 890 45.57 33.42 -20.93
N ALA A 891 46.75 34.01 -20.72
CA ALA A 891 47.82 33.99 -21.72
C ALA A 891 48.42 32.57 -21.86
N SER A 892 48.47 31.81 -20.77
CA SER A 892 48.88 30.40 -20.69
C SER A 892 47.84 29.41 -21.25
N GLN A 893 46.56 29.85 -21.34
CA GLN A 893 45.39 28.98 -21.57
C GLN A 893 45.15 27.90 -20.48
N LEU A 894 45.82 28.03 -19.33
CA LEU A 894 45.65 27.18 -18.16
C LEU A 894 44.86 27.93 -17.08
N TYR A 895 43.93 27.24 -16.44
CA TYR A 895 43.02 27.82 -15.45
C TYR A 895 43.14 27.04 -14.15
N THR A 896 43.55 27.71 -13.07
CA THR A 896 43.72 27.06 -11.76
C THR A 896 42.64 27.47 -10.79
N LEU A 897 41.98 26.48 -10.18
CA LEU A 897 41.06 26.63 -9.06
C LEU A 897 41.75 26.23 -7.75
N ILE A 898 41.42 26.92 -6.67
CA ILE A 898 41.92 26.65 -5.32
C ILE A 898 40.75 26.35 -4.39
N LEU A 899 40.80 25.19 -3.71
CA LEU A 899 39.77 24.72 -2.80
C LEU A 899 40.26 24.84 -1.35
N THR A 900 39.45 25.46 -0.49
CA THR A 900 39.73 25.56 0.95
C THR A 900 38.49 25.25 1.78
N ALA A 901 38.65 24.62 2.95
CA ALA A 901 37.53 24.28 3.84
C ALA A 901 36.91 25.53 4.49
N VAL A 902 35.58 25.58 4.56
CA VAL A 902 34.81 26.68 5.19
C VAL A 902 34.70 26.50 6.70
N GLU A 903 34.39 25.28 7.16
CA GLU A 903 34.16 24.95 8.56
C GLU A 903 35.36 24.20 9.16
N PRO A 904 35.56 24.24 10.50
CA PRO A 904 36.60 23.48 11.14
C PRO A 904 36.43 21.97 10.95
N GLY A 905 37.52 21.27 10.63
CA GLY A 905 37.54 19.82 10.39
C GLY A 905 38.30 19.45 9.12
N GLU A 906 38.42 18.15 8.88
CA GLU A 906 39.06 17.58 7.69
C GLU A 906 38.04 16.86 6.80
N THR A 907 38.28 16.89 5.50
CA THR A 907 37.47 16.22 4.48
C THR A 907 38.36 15.80 3.32
N PHE A 908 38.11 14.61 2.79
CA PHE A 908 38.88 14.07 1.69
C PHE A 908 38.05 14.08 0.41
N ILE A 909 38.66 14.49 -0.69
CA ILE A 909 38.12 14.31 -2.04
C ILE A 909 39.05 13.40 -2.84
N ARG A 910 38.53 12.74 -3.86
CA ARG A 910 39.34 11.89 -4.73
C ARG A 910 40.19 12.74 -5.67
N SER A 911 41.41 12.29 -5.96
CA SER A 911 42.26 12.87 -7.01
C SER A 911 42.11 12.09 -8.32
N ARG A 912 42.69 12.62 -9.40
CA ARG A 912 42.89 11.84 -10.63
C ARG A 912 43.59 10.48 -10.45
N GLN A 913 44.45 10.33 -9.44
CA GLN A 913 45.19 9.06 -9.20
C GLN A 913 44.30 7.98 -8.60
N ALA A 914 43.17 8.33 -7.99
CA ALA A 914 42.16 7.36 -7.59
C ALA A 914 41.38 6.76 -8.77
N GLY A 915 41.53 7.32 -9.97
CA GLY A 915 40.93 6.82 -11.20
C GLY A 915 40.08 7.86 -11.93
N LYS A 916 39.98 7.70 -13.25
CA LYS A 916 39.37 8.67 -14.17
C LYS A 916 37.92 9.04 -13.82
N ASN A 917 37.14 8.06 -13.35
CA ASN A 917 35.71 8.26 -13.04
C ASN A 917 35.46 9.00 -11.73
N VAL A 918 36.48 9.17 -10.89
CA VAL A 918 36.38 9.81 -9.57
C VAL A 918 37.26 11.06 -9.47
N ALA A 919 37.86 11.49 -10.58
CA ALA A 919 38.65 12.71 -10.63
C ALA A 919 37.73 13.95 -10.58
N PRO A 920 38.17 15.06 -9.96
CA PRO A 920 37.56 16.37 -10.13
C PRO A 920 37.42 16.71 -11.62
N ALA A 921 36.22 17.15 -12.02
CA ALA A 921 35.92 17.38 -13.43
C ALA A 921 35.26 18.74 -13.64
N LEU A 922 35.75 19.45 -14.66
CA LEU A 922 35.18 20.69 -15.16
C LEU A 922 34.32 20.38 -16.40
N TYR A 923 33.06 20.76 -16.30
CA TYR A 923 32.04 20.61 -17.32
C TYR A 923 31.84 21.95 -18.03
N ILE A 924 32.00 21.95 -19.36
CA ILE A 924 32.09 23.18 -20.14
C ILE A 924 31.06 23.19 -21.27
N GLY A 925 30.30 24.28 -21.36
CA GLY A 925 29.49 24.63 -22.51
C GLY A 925 30.20 25.67 -23.37
N TYR A 926 30.27 25.42 -24.67
CA TYR A 926 30.95 26.27 -25.65
C TYR A 926 30.10 26.43 -26.91
N PHE A 927 30.31 27.52 -27.64
CA PHE A 927 29.69 27.70 -28.95
C PHE A 927 30.45 26.93 -30.02
N ASP A 928 29.83 25.91 -30.62
CA ASP A 928 30.40 25.19 -31.76
C ASP A 928 30.20 26.03 -33.02
N ASN A 929 31.30 26.48 -33.64
CA ASN A 929 31.28 27.26 -34.87
C ASN A 929 31.30 26.39 -36.14
N THR A 930 31.26 25.07 -35.99
CA THR A 930 31.21 24.13 -37.13
C THR A 930 29.84 23.49 -37.30
N LYS A 931 28.99 23.59 -36.27
CA LYS A 931 27.68 22.94 -36.22
C LYS A 931 26.60 23.83 -35.63
N SER A 932 25.37 23.58 -36.01
CA SER A 932 24.19 24.18 -35.40
C SER A 932 23.67 23.36 -34.20
N VAL A 933 22.64 23.83 -33.52
CA VAL A 933 22.04 23.12 -32.37
C VAL A 933 21.32 21.81 -32.74
N THR A 934 20.91 21.62 -33.98
CA THR A 934 20.43 20.33 -34.55
C THR A 934 21.56 19.39 -34.94
N GLY A 935 22.79 19.91 -35.06
CA GLY A 935 23.97 19.17 -35.51
C GLY A 935 24.28 19.32 -37.00
N ASP A 936 23.54 20.17 -37.74
CA ASP A 936 23.83 20.47 -39.14
C ASP A 936 25.15 21.22 -39.27
N ALA A 937 25.92 20.93 -40.33
CA ALA A 937 27.16 21.64 -40.60
C ALA A 937 26.85 23.12 -40.92
N MET A 938 27.45 24.03 -40.16
CA MET A 938 27.25 25.47 -40.33
C MET A 938 28.62 26.15 -40.22
N ASP A 939 29.28 26.32 -41.37
CA ASP A 939 30.64 26.87 -41.44
C ASP A 939 30.70 28.28 -40.83
N GLY A 940 31.51 28.45 -39.80
CA GLY A 940 31.60 29.68 -38.99
C GLY A 940 30.45 29.90 -37.99
N GLY A 941 29.48 28.99 -37.89
CA GLY A 941 28.38 29.04 -36.93
C GLY A 941 27.26 30.03 -37.28
N TYR A 942 27.21 30.53 -38.51
CA TYR A 942 26.16 31.43 -39.00
C TYR A 942 25.96 31.32 -40.52
N THR A 943 24.84 31.84 -41.03
CA THR A 943 24.62 32.10 -42.46
C THR A 943 24.14 33.52 -42.64
N LEU A 944 24.75 34.25 -43.59
CA LEU A 944 24.46 35.66 -43.86
C LEU A 944 24.18 35.86 -45.36
N SER A 945 22.99 36.37 -45.70
CA SER A 945 22.65 36.68 -47.10
C SER A 945 23.29 37.98 -47.57
N LYS A 946 23.42 38.20 -48.89
CA LYS A 946 23.77 39.50 -49.45
C LYS A 946 22.76 40.60 -49.07
N VAL A 947 23.26 41.79 -48.72
CA VAL A 947 22.44 43.00 -48.59
C VAL A 947 21.73 43.27 -49.92
N LYS A 948 20.40 43.24 -49.89
CA LYS A 948 19.53 43.66 -50.99
C LYS A 948 19.18 45.12 -50.79
N VAL A 949 19.47 45.96 -51.77
CA VAL A 949 19.17 47.40 -51.76
C VAL A 949 18.05 47.65 -52.76
N ASP A 950 16.96 48.26 -52.32
CA ASP A 950 15.93 48.79 -53.22
C ASP A 950 16.43 50.09 -53.84
N ILE A 951 16.58 50.13 -55.17
CA ILE A 951 17.22 51.23 -55.88
C ILE A 951 16.40 52.52 -55.91
N TYR A 952 15.11 52.48 -55.56
CA TYR A 952 14.23 53.67 -55.57
C TYR A 952 14.03 54.25 -54.17
N SER A 953 13.82 53.38 -53.18
CA SER A 953 13.56 53.78 -51.78
C SER A 953 14.83 53.83 -50.92
N LEU A 954 15.91 53.16 -51.35
CA LEU A 954 17.12 52.90 -50.58
C LEU A 954 16.87 52.13 -49.28
N ASP A 955 15.76 51.39 -49.21
CA ASP A 955 15.52 50.42 -48.16
C ASP A 955 16.41 49.20 -48.39
N CYS A 956 17.19 48.84 -47.38
CA CYS A 956 18.14 47.75 -47.41
C CYS A 956 17.65 46.60 -46.53
N GLN A 957 17.85 45.36 -46.97
CA GLN A 957 17.53 44.18 -46.17
C GLN A 957 18.53 43.04 -46.36
N PHE A 958 18.74 42.25 -45.31
CA PHE A 958 19.52 41.01 -45.34
C PHE A 958 18.98 40.04 -44.28
N ASP A 959 19.26 38.76 -44.49
CA ASP A 959 18.90 37.68 -43.59
C ASP A 959 20.14 37.14 -42.87
N LEU A 960 20.01 36.88 -41.56
CA LEU A 960 21.01 36.25 -40.73
C LEU A 960 20.38 35.07 -39.96
N THR A 961 21.09 33.95 -39.92
CA THR A 961 20.78 32.79 -39.07
C THR A 961 22.03 32.44 -38.29
N VAL A 962 21.95 32.27 -36.97
CA VAL A 962 23.06 31.81 -36.11
C VAL A 962 22.85 30.35 -35.74
N GLY A 963 23.92 29.56 -35.59
CA GLY A 963 23.81 28.14 -35.25
C GLY A 963 23.39 27.90 -33.81
N TYR A 964 23.91 28.70 -32.88
CA TYR A 964 23.56 28.68 -31.46
C TYR A 964 22.88 29.99 -31.04
N PRO A 965 21.91 29.94 -30.09
CA PRO A 965 21.35 31.14 -29.49
C PRO A 965 22.45 31.97 -28.83
N GLN A 966 22.61 33.22 -29.26
CA GLN A 966 23.69 34.10 -28.81
C GLN A 966 23.32 35.58 -29.01
N PHE A 967 24.01 36.47 -28.30
CA PHE A 967 23.89 37.90 -28.52
C PHE A 967 24.57 38.29 -29.84
N VAL A 968 23.89 39.11 -30.65
CA VAL A 968 24.46 39.63 -31.92
C VAL A 968 24.30 41.13 -32.01
N GLN A 969 25.42 41.79 -32.34
CA GLN A 969 25.48 43.21 -32.67
C GLN A 969 25.74 43.39 -34.17
N ILE A 970 24.91 44.21 -34.82
CA ILE A 970 24.98 44.45 -36.26
C ILE A 970 25.15 45.94 -36.51
N GLU A 971 26.19 46.29 -37.23
CA GLU A 971 26.57 47.67 -37.52
C GLU A 971 26.82 47.87 -39.01
N ILE A 972 26.48 49.06 -39.51
CA ILE A 972 26.94 49.55 -40.81
C ILE A 972 28.05 50.54 -40.56
N VAL A 973 29.21 50.31 -41.19
CA VAL A 973 30.35 51.23 -41.18
C VAL A 973 30.64 51.70 -42.61
N ASN A 974 31.14 52.93 -42.76
CA ASN A 974 31.61 53.42 -44.06
C ASN A 974 33.01 52.87 -44.40
N GLU A 975 33.54 53.21 -45.58
CA GLU A 975 34.86 52.76 -46.04
C GLU A 975 36.04 53.16 -45.14
N PHE A 976 35.86 54.19 -44.30
CA PHE A 976 36.86 54.65 -43.32
C PHE A 976 36.67 54.01 -41.92
N GLY A 977 35.78 53.03 -41.78
CA GLY A 977 35.48 52.36 -40.52
C GLY A 977 34.63 53.17 -39.54
N LYS A 978 34.12 54.35 -39.95
CA LYS A 978 33.20 55.14 -39.12
C LYS A 978 31.82 54.48 -39.12
N ARG A 979 31.29 54.19 -37.92
CA ARG A 979 29.94 53.64 -37.74
C ARG A 979 28.88 54.64 -38.18
N MET A 980 28.03 54.18 -39.10
CA MET A 980 26.89 54.92 -39.65
C MET A 980 25.60 54.60 -38.89
N LEU A 981 25.39 53.31 -38.57
CA LEU A 981 24.15 52.84 -37.95
C LEU A 981 24.38 51.53 -37.20
N THR A 982 23.75 51.38 -36.04
CA THR A 982 23.55 50.07 -35.40
C THR A 982 22.18 49.54 -35.82
N VAL A 983 22.16 48.45 -36.58
CA VAL A 983 20.92 47.84 -37.10
C VAL A 983 20.23 47.03 -36.02
N ALA A 984 21.00 46.32 -35.19
CA ALA A 984 20.49 45.55 -34.06
C ALA A 984 21.59 45.31 -33.02
N ALA A 985 21.20 45.16 -31.76
CA ALA A 985 22.03 44.68 -30.66
C ALA A 985 21.12 43.91 -29.71
N ARG A 986 20.95 42.60 -29.97
CA ARG A 986 19.98 41.75 -29.24
C ARG A 986 20.34 40.27 -29.38
N ASP A 987 19.76 39.46 -28.51
CA ASP A 987 19.82 38.00 -28.63
C ASP A 987 19.09 37.49 -29.87
N LEU A 988 19.72 36.57 -30.58
CA LEU A 988 19.11 35.79 -31.65
C LEU A 988 18.93 34.35 -31.23
N ALA A 989 17.79 33.76 -31.58
CA ALA A 989 17.59 32.33 -31.45
C ALA A 989 18.45 31.58 -32.48
N GLY A 990 18.97 30.41 -32.07
CA GLY A 990 19.63 29.48 -32.97
C GLY A 990 18.71 29.02 -34.10
N GLU A 991 19.28 28.81 -35.29
CA GLU A 991 18.69 28.28 -36.52
C GLU A 991 17.45 29.01 -37.05
N LYS A 992 17.13 30.16 -36.47
CA LYS A 992 16.02 30.98 -36.92
C LYS A 992 16.51 32.07 -37.87
N LYS A 993 16.17 31.92 -39.14
CA LYS A 993 16.37 32.95 -40.16
C LYS A 993 15.67 34.24 -39.75
N THR A 994 16.45 35.30 -39.55
CA THR A 994 15.96 36.61 -39.11
C THR A 994 16.30 37.66 -40.18
N THR A 995 15.27 38.31 -40.71
CA THR A 995 15.44 39.41 -41.67
C THR A 995 15.63 40.73 -40.93
N PHE A 996 16.70 41.44 -41.26
CA PHE A 996 16.99 42.78 -40.77
C PHE A 996 16.78 43.79 -41.90
N LYS A 997 16.21 44.94 -41.55
CA LYS A 997 15.95 46.04 -42.47
C LYS A 997 16.52 47.34 -41.92
N PHE A 998 17.06 48.16 -42.78
CA PHE A 998 17.48 49.52 -42.45
C PHE A 998 17.33 50.44 -43.65
N LYS A 999 17.23 51.74 -43.41
CA LYS A 999 17.09 52.74 -44.48
C LYS A 999 18.42 53.41 -44.74
N ALA A 1000 18.88 53.39 -45.99
CA ALA A 1000 20.14 54.02 -46.40
C ALA A 1000 19.94 55.39 -47.07
N LYS A 1001 18.71 55.93 -47.12
CA LYS A 1001 18.41 57.21 -47.78
C LYS A 1001 19.22 58.42 -47.27
N ALA A 1002 19.67 58.40 -46.01
CA ALA A 1002 20.50 59.45 -45.44
C ALA A 1002 22.01 59.20 -45.61
N PHE A 1003 22.39 58.07 -46.21
CA PHE A 1003 23.79 57.72 -46.39
C PHE A 1003 24.31 58.37 -47.69
N PRO A 1004 25.50 59.00 -47.68
CA PRO A 1004 26.14 59.47 -48.90
C PRO A 1004 26.37 58.34 -49.92
N THR A 1005 26.43 58.67 -51.21
CA THR A 1005 26.89 57.71 -52.23
C THR A 1005 28.30 57.22 -51.88
N GLY A 1006 28.48 55.90 -51.80
CA GLY A 1006 29.74 55.32 -51.34
C GLY A 1006 29.69 53.81 -51.03
N LYS A 1007 30.83 53.29 -50.57
CA LYS A 1007 30.98 51.90 -50.13
C LYS A 1007 30.77 51.76 -48.62
N TYR A 1008 30.03 50.75 -48.23
CA TYR A 1008 29.68 50.45 -46.85
C TYR A 1008 29.98 48.99 -46.52
N VAL A 1009 30.21 48.71 -45.24
CA VAL A 1009 30.42 47.36 -44.73
C VAL A 1009 29.35 47.08 -43.68
N LEU A 1010 28.57 46.02 -43.91
CA LEU A 1010 27.76 45.37 -42.90
C LEU A 1010 28.70 44.53 -42.03
N LYS A 1011 28.82 44.89 -40.75
CA LYS A 1011 29.59 44.16 -39.74
C LYS A 1011 28.65 43.49 -38.76
N VAL A 1012 28.70 42.17 -38.68
CA VAL A 1012 27.93 41.35 -37.74
C VAL A 1012 28.90 40.75 -36.74
N ILE A 1013 28.68 41.01 -35.46
CA ILE A 1013 29.52 40.57 -34.35
C ILE A 1013 28.65 39.68 -33.46
N GLY A 1014 28.90 38.38 -33.49
CA GLY A 1014 28.32 37.41 -32.55
C GLY A 1014 29.32 37.07 -31.44
N GLU A 1015 28.89 36.25 -30.48
CA GLU A 1015 29.77 35.76 -29.42
C GLU A 1015 30.87 34.84 -29.98
N ALA A 1016 30.52 34.01 -30.96
CA ALA A 1016 31.42 33.00 -31.54
C ALA A 1016 32.01 33.35 -32.91
N PHE A 1017 31.58 34.47 -33.52
CA PHE A 1017 31.99 34.82 -34.88
C PHE A 1017 31.98 36.33 -35.14
N THR A 1018 32.70 36.74 -36.19
CA THR A 1018 32.56 38.08 -36.78
C THR A 1018 32.45 37.92 -38.30
N ALA A 1019 31.46 38.57 -38.90
CA ALA A 1019 31.20 38.54 -40.34
C ALA A 1019 31.19 39.96 -40.91
N GLU A 1020 31.82 40.15 -42.07
CA GLU A 1020 31.83 41.41 -42.78
C GLU A 1020 31.35 41.23 -44.22
N GLN A 1021 30.46 42.12 -44.68
CA GLN A 1021 29.95 42.12 -46.04
C GLN A 1021 29.94 43.52 -46.61
N LYS A 1022 30.61 43.71 -47.76
CA LYS A 1022 30.66 44.99 -48.46
C LYS A 1022 29.44 45.17 -49.38
N PHE A 1023 28.88 46.36 -49.41
CA PHE A 1023 27.83 46.78 -50.35
C PHE A 1023 27.98 48.27 -50.69
N SER A 1024 27.32 48.74 -51.75
CA SER A 1024 27.39 50.14 -52.19
C SER A 1024 26.00 50.76 -52.19
N ILE A 1025 25.94 52.05 -51.87
CA ILE A 1025 24.74 52.88 -52.00
C ILE A 1025 25.01 53.95 -53.05
N LEU A 1026 24.07 54.10 -53.98
CA LEU A 1026 24.01 55.17 -54.97
C LEU A 1026 22.77 56.01 -54.64
N ASN A 1027 22.97 57.07 -53.87
CA ASN A 1027 21.95 58.03 -53.42
C ASN A 1027 22.00 59.31 -54.25
#